data_AF-A0AAD9G7F2-F1
#
_entry.id   AF-A0AAD9G7F2-F1
#
_cell.length_a   1.000
_cell.length_b   1.000
_cell.length_c   1.000
_cell.angle_alpha   90.00
_cell.angle_beta   90.00
_cell.angle_gamma   90.00
#
_symmetry.space_group_name_H-M   'P 1'
#
loop_
_entity.id
_entity.type
_entity.pdbx_description
1 polymer ?
#
loop_
_entity_poly.entity_id
_entity_poly.type
_entity_poly.pdbx_seq_one_letter_code
_entity_poly.pdbx_strand_id
1 'polypeptide(L)'
;MHGIRREDFYKTPVEERAFAEKLKKGFRLLDSFVASVKQSELTVDSEGGLLEDPTEAERMFSLSGDITDFMPEFYPSWNYRKNYMLQKAIDPERILLLLKDELTFSASVLKKAPKCYAVWHHRLWVLTVLLNVRCDDLVDILKNEISLCMLFFKFDGRNFHGWGYLNFIKHYLYQVESSSNAVPTVAVDKLCYSEFKKLIETNFSNYSAWFNQGNLSETCGSITEDLESLTPAIYTDPNDQCLWHYFDWLLYHRNALRYFLVRCHYFEESQSFVVYFNTCVHLSRSDSFITITTYEAQVEKVEGRWEGFNCGLSSEKLEGLSVPQYVWRFVARQAIQISAIEHVSLCLMIETDDDIVRSYYSHMTQMAKCIISTDISETKDVNPCLLSLRYELRILSNGDMPLNMDSMSIMRSNMSNVSGWDDMSAVLGRPIRLPGSSCIVSLGRETTTEIFEKQLEMISELLGICTDSKYLYLARHKILRFIGEPSDAEECYKHVKRIDPLRATMYEDMLLKEKVQDALEGMDNKGLKSACLSGMGIKHLSYSTLCPHVMFETLDLSSNALSDSSSLDFGVMLKLRHLSLANNRFTSLRRILGALSNLHNLKSLDVSRNPLITEEDELFKAIPPSLITIDITGTPLAASFIKEGDASSLSTYEGLLHTHCGVFSMRIGDASGISKSRPESADVTGCETKVFLERSDT
;
A
#
# COMPACT_ATOMS: atom_id res chain seq x y z
N MET A 1 28.92 -4.91 3.76
CA MET A 1 28.11 -3.99 2.93
C MET A 1 28.92 -3.13 1.93
N HIS A 2 30.25 -3.30 1.80
CA HIS A 2 31.01 -2.59 0.76
C HIS A 2 31.66 -3.49 -0.31
N GLY A 3 31.68 -4.82 -0.15
CA GLY A 3 32.25 -5.72 -1.18
C GLY A 3 33.75 -5.53 -1.45
N ILE A 4 34.42 -4.64 -0.72
CA ILE A 4 35.85 -4.34 -0.84
C ILE A 4 36.61 -5.41 -0.06
N ARG A 5 37.42 -6.21 -0.76
CA ARG A 5 38.30 -7.21 -0.17
C ARG A 5 39.54 -6.51 0.40
N ARG A 6 40.25 -7.16 1.32
CA ARG A 6 41.46 -6.59 1.93
C ARG A 6 42.54 -6.24 0.90
N GLU A 7 42.57 -6.98 -0.20
CA GLU A 7 43.41 -6.79 -1.39
C GLU A 7 43.04 -5.55 -2.24
N ASP A 8 41.85 -4.99 -2.07
CA ASP A 8 41.40 -3.80 -2.79
C ASP A 8 41.83 -2.48 -2.10
N PHE A 9 42.30 -2.55 -0.85
CA PHE A 9 42.66 -1.37 -0.06
C PHE A 9 44.07 -0.82 -0.38
N TYR A 10 45.06 -1.69 -0.58
CA TYR A 10 46.44 -1.28 -0.86
C TYR A 10 47.02 -2.15 -1.96
N LYS A 11 47.54 -1.51 -3.01
CA LYS A 11 48.18 -2.18 -4.15
C LYS A 11 49.70 -2.25 -3.99
N THR A 12 50.26 -1.50 -3.04
CA THR A 12 51.70 -1.45 -2.76
C THR A 12 52.06 -1.48 -1.27
N PRO A 13 53.27 -1.98 -0.90
CA PRO A 13 53.78 -1.92 0.48
C PRO A 13 54.02 -0.50 1.03
N VAL A 14 54.02 0.52 0.16
CA VAL A 14 54.13 1.92 0.55
C VAL A 14 52.77 2.45 1.00
N GLU A 15 51.71 2.14 0.24
CA GLU A 15 50.33 2.48 0.59
C GLU A 15 49.91 1.81 1.91
N GLU A 16 50.28 0.54 2.11
CA GLU A 16 50.00 -0.19 3.36
C GLU A 16 50.67 0.48 4.58
N ARG A 17 51.94 0.89 4.45
CA ARG A 17 52.66 1.61 5.53
C ARG A 17 52.07 3.00 5.78
N ALA A 18 51.73 3.74 4.73
CA ALA A 18 51.09 5.05 4.87
C ALA A 18 49.73 4.94 5.57
N PHE A 19 48.95 3.91 5.25
CA PHE A 19 47.69 3.64 5.92
C PHE A 19 47.88 3.24 7.39
N ALA A 20 48.85 2.38 7.70
CA ALA A 20 49.16 2.00 9.08
C ALA A 20 49.57 3.21 9.94
N GLU A 21 50.39 4.12 9.41
CA GLU A 21 50.75 5.36 10.09
C GLU A 21 49.55 6.32 10.24
N LYS A 22 48.68 6.41 9.22
CA LYS A 22 47.42 7.16 9.31
C LYS A 22 46.52 6.62 10.42
N LEU A 23 46.35 5.30 10.52
CA LEU A 23 45.60 4.65 11.60
C LEU A 23 46.21 4.95 12.97
N LYS A 24 47.52 4.79 13.11
CA LYS A 24 48.23 5.05 14.37
C LYS A 24 48.06 6.50 14.83
N LYS A 25 48.14 7.46 13.90
CA LYS A 25 47.87 8.88 14.20
C LYS A 25 46.41 9.08 14.61
N GLY A 26 45.46 8.49 13.90
CA GLY A 26 44.04 8.60 14.21
C GLY A 26 43.66 8.00 15.57
N PHE A 27 44.20 6.83 15.94
CA PHE A 27 43.96 6.23 17.25
C PHE A 27 44.54 7.08 18.39
N ARG A 28 45.69 7.73 18.20
CA ARG A 28 46.23 8.69 19.19
C ARG A 28 45.30 9.89 19.40
N LEU A 29 44.69 10.40 18.33
CA LEU A 29 43.71 11.49 18.42
C LEU A 29 42.47 11.03 19.20
N LEU A 30 41.99 9.82 18.92
CA LEU A 30 40.86 9.21 19.62
C LEU A 30 41.17 9.01 21.11
N ASP A 31 42.32 8.48 21.46
CA ASP A 31 42.76 8.30 22.84
C ASP A 31 42.83 9.63 23.58
N SER A 32 43.39 10.67 22.93
CA SER A 32 43.43 12.03 23.48
C SER A 32 42.03 12.59 23.74
N PHE A 33 41.09 12.39 22.82
CA PHE A 33 39.72 12.87 22.96
C PHE A 33 38.98 12.13 24.08
N VAL A 34 39.08 10.81 24.12
CA VAL A 34 38.46 9.98 25.18
C VAL A 34 39.04 10.34 26.56
N ALA A 35 40.35 10.57 26.65
CA ALA A 35 40.99 11.00 27.89
C ALA A 35 40.46 12.36 28.37
N SER A 36 40.30 13.31 27.44
CA SER A 36 39.81 14.67 27.74
C SER A 36 38.33 14.65 28.16
N VAL A 37 37.49 13.84 27.50
CA VAL A 37 36.08 13.63 27.90
C VAL A 37 35.99 13.02 29.30
N LYS A 38 36.78 11.98 29.59
CA LYS A 38 36.80 11.35 30.94
C LYS A 38 37.25 12.31 32.04
N GLN A 39 38.18 13.21 31.74
CA GLN A 39 38.59 14.26 32.68
C GLN A 39 37.46 15.26 32.91
N SER A 40 36.67 15.58 31.88
CA SER A 40 35.53 16.48 31.97
C SER A 40 34.34 15.91 32.77
N GLU A 41 34.09 14.59 32.69
CA GLU A 41 33.00 13.91 33.43
C GLU A 41 33.14 14.03 34.96
N LEU A 42 34.34 14.35 35.46
CA LEU A 42 34.61 14.58 36.88
C LEU A 42 34.26 16.01 37.35
N THR A 43 33.89 16.91 36.43
CA THR A 43 33.68 18.35 36.69
C THR A 43 32.36 18.90 36.14
N VAL A 44 31.39 18.06 35.75
CA VAL A 44 30.15 18.54 35.06
C VAL A 44 29.01 18.85 36.04
N ASP A 45 28.34 20.00 35.84
CA ASP A 45 27.02 20.32 36.40
C ASP A 45 25.89 19.47 35.75
N SER A 46 24.82 19.26 36.51
CA SER A 46 23.71 18.34 36.25
C SER A 46 22.86 18.62 35.00
N GLU A 47 23.12 19.67 34.21
CA GLU A 47 22.27 20.06 33.08
C GLU A 47 22.96 20.23 31.70
N GLY A 48 24.26 19.97 31.53
CA GLY A 48 24.87 20.06 30.19
C GLY A 48 26.33 19.61 30.09
N GLY A 49 26.58 18.47 29.46
CA GLY A 49 27.88 17.78 29.37
C GLY A 49 28.97 18.45 28.51
N LEU A 50 29.36 19.69 28.81
CA LEU A 50 30.50 20.39 28.21
C LEU A 50 31.48 20.88 29.27
N LEU A 51 32.72 21.10 28.85
CA LEU A 51 33.82 21.61 29.68
C LEU A 51 33.58 23.07 30.11
N GLU A 52 33.86 23.40 31.38
CA GLU A 52 33.74 24.77 31.93
C GLU A 52 34.80 25.74 31.39
N ASP A 53 35.99 25.26 31.01
CA ASP A 53 37.07 26.09 30.45
C ASP A 53 36.82 26.34 28.94
N PRO A 54 36.59 27.60 28.51
CA PRO A 54 36.37 27.94 27.10
C PRO A 54 37.55 27.58 26.20
N THR A 55 38.78 27.62 26.72
CA THR A 55 39.99 27.32 25.94
C THR A 55 40.07 25.83 25.60
N GLU A 56 39.78 25.00 26.61
CA GLU A 56 39.73 23.55 26.46
C GLU A 56 38.52 23.12 25.61
N ALA A 57 37.39 23.83 25.73
CA ALA A 57 36.22 23.59 24.90
C ALA A 57 36.50 23.82 23.40
N GLU A 58 37.20 24.91 23.04
CA GLU A 58 37.63 25.20 21.66
C GLU A 58 38.67 24.18 21.17
N ARG A 59 39.63 23.78 22.03
CA ARG A 59 40.60 22.71 21.71
C ARG A 59 39.88 21.40 21.37
N MET A 60 38.91 21.01 22.18
CA MET A 60 38.11 19.80 22.00
C MET A 60 37.18 19.89 20.79
N PHE A 61 36.65 21.08 20.47
CA PHE A 61 35.90 21.31 19.25
C PHE A 61 36.79 21.11 18.01
N SER A 62 38.02 21.64 18.01
CA SER A 62 39.00 21.38 16.95
C SER A 62 39.36 19.89 16.84
N LEU A 63 39.68 19.24 17.96
CA LEU A 63 40.02 17.81 18.00
C LEU A 63 38.88 16.91 17.50
N SER A 64 37.63 17.27 17.81
CA SER A 64 36.45 16.55 17.31
C SER A 64 36.36 16.61 15.78
N GLY A 65 36.84 17.70 15.15
CA GLY A 65 36.91 17.85 13.69
C GLY A 65 37.93 16.89 13.09
N ASP A 66 39.13 16.82 13.68
CA ASP A 66 40.18 15.88 13.25
C ASP A 66 39.73 14.42 13.36
N ILE A 67 39.03 14.06 14.45
CA ILE A 67 38.48 12.71 14.63
C ILE A 67 37.41 12.42 13.59
N THR A 68 36.57 13.41 13.30
CA THR A 68 35.49 13.25 12.33
C THR A 68 36.03 13.09 10.91
N ASP A 69 37.11 13.79 10.55
CA ASP A 69 37.78 13.60 9.26
C ASP A 69 38.47 12.22 9.14
N PHE A 70 38.98 11.70 10.26
CA PHE A 70 39.60 10.39 10.32
C PHE A 70 38.59 9.23 10.36
N MET A 71 37.56 9.35 11.20
CA MET A 71 36.57 8.32 11.54
C MET A 71 35.17 8.95 11.65
N PRO A 72 34.52 9.25 10.51
CA PRO A 72 33.24 9.97 10.49
C PRO A 72 32.08 9.18 11.12
N GLU A 73 32.20 7.86 11.30
CA GLU A 73 31.22 7.03 12.01
C GLU A 73 31.25 7.22 13.54
N PHE A 74 32.21 7.96 14.08
CA PHE A 74 32.36 8.15 15.52
C PHE A 74 31.34 9.17 16.07
N TYR A 75 30.14 8.71 16.39
CA TYR A 75 29.06 9.55 16.94
C TYR A 75 29.45 10.49 18.11
N PRO A 76 30.32 10.13 19.06
CA PRO A 76 30.70 11.03 20.14
C PRO A 76 31.35 12.34 19.67
N SER A 77 32.14 12.35 18.59
CA SER A 77 32.72 13.60 18.08
C SER A 77 31.62 14.52 17.55
N TRP A 78 30.66 13.98 16.79
CA TRP A 78 29.50 14.76 16.32
C TRP A 78 28.62 15.27 17.46
N ASN A 79 28.40 14.47 18.50
CA ASN A 79 27.62 14.90 19.66
C ASN A 79 28.32 16.03 20.42
N TYR A 80 29.66 15.95 20.57
CA TYR A 80 30.43 17.03 21.19
C TYR A 80 30.29 18.33 20.40
N ARG A 81 30.40 18.27 19.06
CA ARG A 81 30.21 19.44 18.17
C ARG A 81 28.83 20.08 18.34
N LYS A 82 27.77 19.25 18.37
CA LYS A 82 26.39 19.72 18.60
C LYS A 82 26.27 20.44 19.95
N ASN A 83 26.75 19.80 21.01
CA ASN A 83 26.70 20.35 22.35
C ASN A 83 27.46 21.68 22.42
N TYR A 84 28.66 21.76 21.83
CA TYR A 84 29.46 23.00 21.76
C TYR A 84 28.66 24.17 21.19
N MET A 85 27.94 23.97 20.08
CA MET A 85 27.13 25.01 19.43
C MET A 85 25.84 25.38 20.18
N LEU A 86 25.34 24.51 21.04
CA LEU A 86 24.13 24.73 21.85
C LEU A 86 24.42 25.46 23.18
N GLN A 87 25.68 25.83 23.44
CA GLN A 87 26.03 26.57 24.64
C GLN A 87 25.35 27.95 24.65
N LYS A 88 24.63 28.26 25.73
CA LYS A 88 23.95 29.57 25.93
C LYS A 88 24.90 30.77 25.93
N ALA A 89 26.20 30.55 26.14
CA ALA A 89 27.23 31.58 26.20
C ALA A 89 27.70 32.05 24.81
N ILE A 90 27.34 31.36 23.72
CA ILE A 90 27.76 31.73 22.37
C ILE A 90 26.78 32.75 21.79
N ASP A 91 27.32 33.85 21.26
CA ASP A 91 26.55 34.89 20.59
C ASP A 91 25.79 34.35 19.35
N PRO A 92 24.53 34.79 19.10
CA PRO A 92 23.73 34.31 17.96
C PRO A 92 24.39 34.48 16.59
N GLU A 93 25.10 35.58 16.32
CA GLU A 93 25.79 35.78 15.04
C GLU A 93 26.95 34.77 14.89
N ARG A 94 27.65 34.52 16.00
CA ARG A 94 28.71 33.50 16.04
C ARG A 94 28.16 32.09 15.81
N ILE A 95 27.00 31.75 16.35
CA ILE A 95 26.33 30.46 16.11
C ILE A 95 26.00 30.30 14.61
N LEU A 96 25.43 31.33 13.98
CA LEU A 96 25.11 31.30 12.54
C LEU A 96 26.36 31.05 11.69
N LEU A 97 27.47 31.72 12.01
CA LEU A 97 28.75 31.50 11.32
C LEU A 97 29.26 30.06 11.50
N LEU A 98 29.24 29.54 12.74
CA LEU A 98 29.66 28.17 13.04
C LEU A 98 28.82 27.13 12.29
N LEU A 99 27.50 27.32 12.21
CA LEU A 99 26.59 26.41 11.49
C LEU A 99 26.87 26.42 9.98
N LYS A 100 27.18 27.59 9.39
CA LYS A 100 27.56 27.70 7.97
C LYS A 100 28.92 27.04 7.70
N ASP A 101 29.88 27.21 8.61
CA ASP A 101 31.17 26.52 8.55
C ASP A 101 31.01 25.00 8.66
N GLU A 102 30.07 24.51 9.48
CA GLU A 102 29.75 23.08 9.57
C GLU A 102 29.17 22.50 8.29
N LEU A 103 28.36 23.24 7.56
CA LEU A 103 27.89 22.81 6.24
C LEU A 103 29.09 22.65 5.29
N THR A 104 30.10 23.52 5.37
CA THR A 104 31.31 23.37 4.56
C THR A 104 32.15 22.17 5.00
N PHE A 105 32.35 22.01 6.31
CA PHE A 105 33.11 20.91 6.90
C PHE A 105 32.48 19.55 6.58
N SER A 106 31.20 19.37 6.89
CA SER A 106 30.49 18.10 6.64
C SER A 106 30.42 17.76 5.15
N ALA A 107 30.33 18.75 4.24
CA ALA A 107 30.43 18.50 2.80
C ALA A 107 31.82 17.95 2.40
N SER A 108 32.89 18.43 3.04
CA SER A 108 34.24 17.90 2.82
C SER A 108 34.40 16.46 3.30
N VAL A 109 33.72 16.10 4.39
CA VAL A 109 33.69 14.74 4.94
C VAL A 109 32.85 13.82 4.03
N LEU A 110 31.69 14.27 3.54
CA LEU A 110 30.87 13.51 2.59
C LEU A 110 31.61 13.15 1.30
N LYS A 111 32.52 14.00 0.82
CA LYS A 111 33.38 13.67 -0.34
C LYS A 111 34.22 12.41 -0.10
N LYS A 112 34.62 12.14 1.14
CA LYS A 112 35.41 10.97 1.54
C LYS A 112 34.53 9.80 1.97
N ALA A 113 33.40 10.08 2.62
CA ALA A 113 32.50 9.09 3.22
C ALA A 113 31.02 9.36 2.85
N PRO A 114 30.62 9.24 1.57
CA PRO A 114 29.30 9.66 1.07
C PRO A 114 28.13 8.80 1.58
N LYS A 115 28.40 7.67 2.23
CA LYS A 115 27.41 6.72 2.77
C LYS A 115 27.41 6.69 4.31
N CYS A 116 28.09 7.65 4.95
CA CYS A 116 28.16 7.71 6.40
C CYS A 116 26.88 8.30 6.99
N TYR A 117 26.15 7.51 7.78
CA TYR A 117 24.90 7.97 8.43
C TYR A 117 25.14 9.17 9.35
N ALA A 118 26.23 9.14 10.13
CA ALA A 118 26.52 10.19 11.10
C ALA A 118 26.69 11.57 10.45
N VAL A 119 27.32 11.63 9.28
CA VAL A 119 27.53 12.89 8.53
C VAL A 119 26.21 13.45 8.02
N TRP A 120 25.40 12.64 7.33
CA TRP A 120 24.09 13.05 6.81
C TRP A 120 23.15 13.51 7.93
N HIS A 121 23.12 12.77 9.04
CA HIS A 121 22.31 13.11 10.20
C HIS A 121 22.81 14.38 10.91
N HIS A 122 24.13 14.58 11.02
CA HIS A 122 24.67 15.82 11.59
C HIS A 122 24.34 17.02 10.70
N ARG A 123 24.51 16.90 9.39
CA ARG A 123 24.18 17.95 8.43
C ARG A 123 22.69 18.33 8.49
N LEU A 124 21.82 17.34 8.64
CA LEU A 124 20.39 17.58 8.82
C LEU A 124 20.10 18.33 10.12
N TRP A 125 20.74 17.94 11.24
CA TRP A 125 20.65 18.67 12.50
C TRP A 125 21.08 20.14 12.36
N VAL A 126 22.18 20.42 11.64
CA VAL A 126 22.64 21.80 11.38
C VAL A 126 21.55 22.63 10.67
N LEU A 127 20.91 22.06 9.64
CA LEU A 127 19.81 22.73 8.94
C LEU A 127 18.57 22.93 9.80
N THR A 128 18.22 21.94 10.62
CA THR A 128 17.11 22.05 11.58
C THR A 128 17.34 23.21 12.53
N VAL A 129 18.58 23.37 13.03
CA VAL A 129 18.94 24.49 13.90
C VAL A 129 18.84 25.82 13.14
N LEU A 130 19.39 25.90 11.91
CA LEU A 130 19.29 27.11 11.06
C LEU A 130 17.83 27.53 10.79
N LEU A 131 16.93 26.56 10.63
CA LEU A 131 15.50 26.78 10.50
C LEU A 131 14.90 27.37 11.79
N ASN A 132 15.21 26.77 12.95
CA ASN A 132 14.66 27.19 14.23
C ASN A 132 15.16 28.57 14.69
N VAL A 133 16.37 28.98 14.30
CA VAL A 133 16.90 30.33 14.56
C VAL A 133 16.46 31.37 13.51
N ARG A 134 15.66 30.97 12.51
CA ARG A 134 15.12 31.83 11.43
C ARG A 134 16.22 32.59 10.67
N CYS A 135 17.23 31.88 10.18
CA CYS A 135 18.30 32.47 9.37
C CYS A 135 17.74 33.12 8.09
N ASP A 136 18.14 34.37 7.80
CA ASP A 136 17.60 35.15 6.67
C ASP A 136 17.85 34.50 5.30
N ASP A 137 19.03 33.93 5.08
CA ASP A 137 19.45 33.27 3.83
C ASP A 137 19.13 31.77 3.78
N LEU A 138 18.23 31.28 4.64
CA LEU A 138 17.90 29.85 4.73
C LEU A 138 17.40 29.24 3.42
N VAL A 139 16.57 29.97 2.66
CA VAL A 139 16.06 29.48 1.37
C VAL A 139 17.19 29.23 0.38
N ASP A 140 18.19 30.12 0.34
CA ASP A 140 19.35 29.98 -0.54
C ASP A 140 20.26 28.85 -0.07
N ILE A 141 20.45 28.70 1.25
CA ILE A 141 21.16 27.55 1.84
C ILE A 141 20.49 26.24 1.41
N LEU A 142 19.17 26.10 1.57
CA LEU A 142 18.44 24.88 1.20
C LEU A 142 18.51 24.60 -0.31
N LYS A 143 18.48 25.62 -1.18
CA LYS A 143 18.71 25.45 -2.63
C LYS A 143 20.15 24.99 -2.95
N ASN A 144 21.14 25.48 -2.20
CA ASN A 144 22.52 25.00 -2.30
C ASN A 144 22.63 23.53 -1.86
N GLU A 145 21.85 23.10 -0.87
CA GLU A 145 21.78 21.68 -0.46
C GLU A 145 21.19 20.78 -1.54
N ILE A 146 20.16 21.23 -2.27
CA ILE A 146 19.66 20.53 -3.45
C ILE A 146 20.79 20.38 -4.48
N SER A 147 21.52 21.46 -4.76
CA SER A 147 22.64 21.45 -5.71
C SER A 147 23.76 20.50 -5.28
N LEU A 148 24.07 20.44 -3.98
CA LEU A 148 25.01 19.48 -3.41
C LEU A 148 24.55 18.04 -3.61
N CYS A 149 23.27 17.74 -3.38
CA CYS A 149 22.70 16.42 -3.64
C CYS A 149 22.86 16.03 -5.11
N MET A 150 22.52 16.93 -6.05
CA MET A 150 22.69 16.67 -7.48
C MET A 150 24.15 16.40 -7.85
N LEU A 151 25.10 17.11 -7.23
CA LEU A 151 26.52 16.84 -7.41
C LEU A 151 26.88 15.42 -6.94
N PHE A 152 26.41 14.99 -5.76
CA PHE A 152 26.66 13.62 -5.27
C PHE A 152 26.00 12.55 -6.13
N PHE A 153 24.81 12.81 -6.66
CA PHE A 153 24.11 11.85 -7.54
C PHE A 153 24.79 11.66 -8.89
N LYS A 154 25.57 12.65 -9.36
CA LYS A 154 26.44 12.46 -10.54
C LYS A 154 27.55 11.44 -10.28
N PHE A 155 28.03 11.31 -9.03
CA PHE A 155 29.05 10.32 -8.66
C PHE A 155 28.45 8.97 -8.26
N ASP A 156 27.36 8.97 -7.49
CA ASP A 156 26.60 7.78 -7.11
C ASP A 156 25.11 8.09 -7.13
N GLY A 157 24.48 7.88 -8.28
CA GLY A 157 23.05 8.10 -8.48
C GLY A 157 22.17 7.20 -7.61
N ARG A 158 22.73 6.13 -7.01
CA ARG A 158 22.01 5.20 -6.13
C ARG A 158 22.27 5.48 -4.64
N ASN A 159 22.87 6.61 -4.31
CA ASN A 159 23.11 6.99 -2.91
C ASN A 159 21.79 7.31 -2.19
N PHE A 160 21.16 6.28 -1.61
CA PHE A 160 19.88 6.41 -0.94
C PHE A 160 19.92 7.36 0.27
N HIS A 161 21.08 7.57 0.88
CA HIS A 161 21.22 8.55 1.98
C HIS A 161 21.02 9.97 1.47
N GLY A 162 21.64 10.30 0.32
CA GLY A 162 21.47 11.61 -0.32
C GLY A 162 20.03 11.82 -0.80
N TRP A 163 19.39 10.80 -1.38
CA TRP A 163 17.98 10.87 -1.78
C TRP A 163 17.05 11.04 -0.58
N GLY A 164 17.31 10.33 0.52
CA GLY A 164 16.59 10.52 1.78
C GLY A 164 16.78 11.92 2.35
N TYR A 165 18.02 12.43 2.34
CA TYR A 165 18.34 13.79 2.79
C TYR A 165 17.61 14.85 1.96
N LEU A 166 17.56 14.70 0.62
CA LEU A 166 16.83 15.60 -0.27
C LEU A 166 15.35 15.75 0.14
N ASN A 167 14.70 14.67 0.58
CA ASN A 167 13.30 14.75 1.04
C ASN A 167 13.13 15.65 2.28
N PHE A 168 14.10 15.66 3.20
CA PHE A 168 14.10 16.61 4.32
C PHE A 168 14.29 18.05 3.84
N ILE A 169 15.20 18.28 2.88
CA ILE A 169 15.44 19.62 2.31
C ILE A 169 14.16 20.16 1.64
N LYS A 170 13.51 19.33 0.83
CA LYS A 170 12.22 19.66 0.21
C LYS A 170 11.18 20.03 1.28
N HIS A 171 11.09 19.24 2.34
CA HIS A 171 10.15 19.50 3.43
C HIS A 171 10.42 20.85 4.12
N TYR A 172 11.68 21.16 4.44
CA TYR A 172 12.03 22.45 5.04
C TYR A 172 11.73 23.63 4.11
N LEU A 173 11.97 23.49 2.80
CA LEU A 173 11.56 24.51 1.83
C LEU A 173 10.05 24.72 1.83
N TYR A 174 9.23 23.65 1.84
CA TYR A 174 7.78 23.79 1.91
C TYR A 174 7.33 24.52 3.19
N GLN A 175 7.96 24.25 4.34
CA GLN A 175 7.63 24.91 5.61
C GLN A 175 7.93 26.42 5.56
N VAL A 176 9.09 26.79 5.02
CA VAL A 176 9.50 28.20 4.89
C VAL A 176 8.59 28.94 3.91
N GLU A 177 8.31 28.35 2.74
CA GLU A 177 7.44 28.95 1.72
C GLU A 177 5.98 29.10 2.21
N SER A 178 5.46 28.14 2.98
CA SER A 178 4.09 28.19 3.52
C SER A 178 3.90 29.31 4.54
N SER A 179 4.98 29.72 5.24
CA SER A 179 4.95 30.79 6.22
C SER A 179 4.91 32.20 5.59
N SER A 180 5.18 32.30 4.28
CA SER A 180 5.28 33.57 3.55
C SER A 180 4.02 33.94 2.76
N ASN A 181 2.79 33.62 3.20
CA ASN A 181 1.50 34.08 2.63
C ASN A 181 1.33 34.10 1.08
N ALA A 182 2.18 33.40 0.33
CA ALA A 182 2.18 33.33 -1.13
C ALA A 182 1.94 31.88 -1.56
N VAL A 183 0.81 31.65 -2.20
CA VAL A 183 0.33 30.36 -2.75
C VAL A 183 1.19 29.92 -3.97
N PRO A 184 1.33 28.61 -4.34
CA PRO A 184 1.48 27.37 -3.58
C PRO A 184 2.87 26.71 -3.81
N THR A 185 3.18 25.70 -2.99
CA THR A 185 4.32 24.75 -2.88
C THR A 185 4.87 24.07 -4.15
N VAL A 186 4.48 24.51 -5.34
CA VAL A 186 4.79 23.88 -6.63
C VAL A 186 6.22 24.21 -7.12
N ALA A 187 6.86 25.26 -6.60
CA ALA A 187 8.17 25.71 -7.09
C ALA A 187 9.30 24.70 -6.83
N VAL A 188 9.35 24.09 -5.65
CA VAL A 188 10.42 23.15 -5.26
C VAL A 188 10.36 21.87 -6.07
N ASP A 189 9.16 21.33 -6.30
CA ASP A 189 9.00 20.11 -7.10
C ASP A 189 9.36 20.36 -8.57
N LYS A 190 9.00 21.52 -9.13
CA LYS A 190 9.41 21.91 -10.49
C LYS A 190 10.94 22.01 -10.61
N LEU A 191 11.61 22.59 -9.62
CA LEU A 191 13.07 22.63 -9.56
C LEU A 191 13.64 21.20 -9.55
N CYS A 192 13.16 20.35 -8.64
CA CYS A 192 13.61 18.96 -8.51
C CYS A 192 13.39 18.17 -9.80
N TYR A 193 12.24 18.31 -10.45
CA TYR A 193 11.92 17.68 -11.73
C TYR A 193 12.97 18.04 -12.79
N SER A 194 13.30 19.32 -12.90
CA SER A 194 14.32 19.78 -13.86
C SER A 194 15.72 19.21 -13.58
N GLU A 195 16.09 19.04 -12.31
CA GLU A 195 17.39 18.46 -11.93
C GLU A 195 17.42 16.93 -12.13
N PHE A 196 16.33 16.23 -11.82
CA PHE A 196 16.23 14.79 -12.02
C PHE A 196 16.29 14.45 -13.50
N LYS A 197 15.63 15.24 -14.36
CA LYS A 197 15.72 15.10 -15.81
C LYS A 197 17.17 15.17 -16.31
N LYS A 198 17.98 16.11 -15.80
CA LYS A 198 19.41 16.18 -16.16
C LYS A 198 20.19 14.93 -15.74
N LEU A 199 19.87 14.37 -14.56
CA LEU A 199 20.49 13.12 -14.09
C LEU A 199 20.11 11.92 -14.99
N ILE A 200 18.85 11.87 -15.43
CA ILE A 200 18.32 10.87 -16.35
C ILE A 200 18.96 11.00 -17.73
N GLU A 201 19.05 12.21 -18.28
CA GLU A 201 19.72 12.48 -19.57
C GLU A 201 21.20 12.07 -19.54
N THR A 202 21.87 12.22 -18.38
CA THR A 202 23.25 11.78 -18.19
C THR A 202 23.36 10.26 -18.06
N ASN A 203 22.37 9.60 -17.45
CA ASN A 203 22.33 8.17 -17.23
C ASN A 203 20.87 7.68 -17.17
N PHE A 204 20.35 7.21 -18.30
CA PHE A 204 18.94 6.78 -18.40
C PHE A 204 18.63 5.56 -17.53
N SER A 205 19.63 4.79 -17.10
CA SER A 205 19.49 3.67 -16.16
C SER A 205 19.48 4.09 -14.68
N ASN A 206 19.35 5.39 -14.38
CA ASN A 206 19.33 5.89 -13.01
C ASN A 206 17.97 5.68 -12.33
N TYR A 207 17.77 4.49 -11.77
CA TYR A 207 16.54 4.10 -11.07
C TYR A 207 16.10 5.09 -10.00
N SER A 208 17.02 5.62 -9.21
CA SER A 208 16.66 6.54 -8.14
C SER A 208 16.15 7.87 -8.66
N ALA A 209 16.67 8.38 -9.78
CA ALA A 209 16.16 9.61 -10.39
C ALA A 209 14.73 9.43 -10.92
N TRP A 210 14.47 8.35 -11.68
CA TRP A 210 13.13 8.01 -12.15
C TRP A 210 12.14 7.77 -11.01
N PHE A 211 12.54 7.02 -9.99
CA PHE A 211 11.71 6.74 -8.81
C PHE A 211 11.33 8.03 -8.06
N ASN A 212 12.30 8.91 -7.80
CA ASN A 212 12.03 10.16 -7.08
C ASN A 212 11.27 11.17 -7.94
N GLN A 213 11.42 11.14 -9.26
CA GLN A 213 10.58 11.91 -10.19
C GLN A 213 9.10 11.50 -10.08
N GLY A 214 8.82 10.20 -9.93
CA GLY A 214 7.46 9.70 -9.73
C GLY A 214 6.82 10.06 -8.38
N ASN A 215 7.61 10.57 -7.42
CA ASN A 215 7.14 11.01 -6.11
C ASN A 215 6.98 12.54 -6.01
N LEU A 216 7.21 13.28 -7.09
CA LEU A 216 6.94 14.72 -7.14
C LEU A 216 5.44 14.98 -7.28
N SER A 217 5.01 16.23 -7.02
CA SER A 217 3.61 16.63 -7.21
C SER A 217 3.06 16.21 -8.57
N GLU A 218 1.76 15.86 -8.58
CA GLU A 218 0.96 15.49 -9.75
C GLU A 218 0.96 16.54 -10.87
N THR A 219 1.38 17.76 -10.55
CA THR A 219 1.48 18.90 -11.47
C THR A 219 2.84 19.03 -12.17
N CYS A 220 3.80 18.17 -11.84
CA CYS A 220 5.13 18.16 -12.46
C CYS A 220 5.19 17.22 -13.67
N GLY A 221 5.79 17.71 -14.76
CA GLY A 221 5.91 16.98 -16.02
C GLY A 221 4.59 16.73 -16.73
N SER A 222 4.65 15.90 -17.77
CA SER A 222 3.50 15.36 -18.48
C SER A 222 3.83 13.97 -19.00
N ILE A 223 2.80 13.18 -19.30
CA ILE A 223 3.00 11.84 -19.88
C ILE A 223 3.78 11.91 -21.19
N THR A 224 3.49 12.92 -22.01
CA THR A 224 4.12 13.12 -23.32
C THR A 224 5.61 13.46 -23.17
N GLU A 225 5.96 14.42 -22.32
CA GLU A 225 7.35 14.83 -22.09
C GLU A 225 8.22 13.69 -21.54
N ASP A 226 7.66 12.89 -20.64
CA ASP A 226 8.38 11.76 -20.05
C ASP A 226 8.54 10.62 -21.06
N LEU A 227 7.52 10.34 -21.89
CA LEU A 227 7.62 9.36 -22.98
C LEU A 227 8.63 9.76 -24.05
N GLU A 228 8.78 11.06 -24.36
CA GLU A 228 9.82 11.56 -25.29
C GLU A 228 11.24 11.23 -24.80
N SER A 229 11.45 11.20 -23.48
CA SER A 229 12.75 10.87 -22.88
C SER A 229 12.91 9.36 -22.71
N LEU A 230 11.83 8.66 -22.36
CA LEU A 230 11.82 7.24 -22.05
C LEU A 230 11.89 6.34 -23.30
N THR A 231 11.20 6.73 -24.37
CA THR A 231 11.11 5.94 -25.61
C THR A 231 12.49 5.68 -26.23
N PRO A 232 13.36 6.69 -26.46
CA PRO A 232 14.70 6.46 -26.98
C PRO A 232 15.58 5.60 -26.06
N ALA A 233 15.40 5.72 -24.73
CA ALA A 233 16.12 4.89 -23.77
C ALA A 233 15.70 3.42 -23.89
N ILE A 234 14.40 3.13 -24.05
CA ILE A 234 13.88 1.77 -24.26
C ILE A 234 14.41 1.19 -25.60
N TYR A 235 14.47 2.00 -26.66
CA TYR A 235 15.10 1.58 -27.92
C TYR A 235 16.60 1.26 -27.76
N THR A 236 17.29 1.97 -26.86
CA THR A 236 18.71 1.78 -26.61
C THR A 236 19.00 0.51 -25.79
N ASP A 237 18.22 0.27 -24.72
CA ASP A 237 18.31 -0.94 -23.91
C ASP A 237 16.91 -1.43 -23.48
N PRO A 238 16.25 -2.28 -24.29
CA PRO A 238 14.93 -2.82 -23.98
C PRO A 238 14.95 -3.83 -22.83
N ASN A 239 16.12 -4.18 -22.28
CA ASN A 239 16.25 -5.06 -21.12
C ASN A 239 16.49 -4.30 -19.81
N ASP A 240 16.64 -2.97 -19.87
CA ASP A 240 16.81 -2.16 -18.66
C ASP A 240 15.51 -2.13 -17.84
N GLN A 241 15.53 -2.89 -16.75
CA GLN A 241 14.43 -2.99 -15.79
C GLN A 241 13.96 -1.61 -15.27
N CYS A 242 14.88 -0.65 -15.14
CA CYS A 242 14.57 0.67 -14.63
C CYS A 242 13.54 1.39 -15.50
N LEU A 243 13.76 1.36 -16.82
CA LEU A 243 12.92 2.02 -17.79
C LEU A 243 11.50 1.45 -17.76
N TRP A 244 11.37 0.13 -17.67
CA TRP A 244 10.07 -0.53 -17.64
C TRP A 244 9.29 -0.32 -16.35
N HIS A 245 9.97 -0.18 -15.21
CA HIS A 245 9.30 0.22 -13.96
C HIS A 245 8.74 1.63 -14.05
N TYR A 246 9.51 2.56 -14.61
CA TYR A 246 9.05 3.93 -14.79
C TYR A 246 7.96 4.03 -15.87
N PHE A 247 8.09 3.28 -16.97
CA PHE A 247 7.05 3.13 -18.01
C PHE A 247 5.73 2.66 -17.41
N ASP A 248 5.77 1.61 -16.58
CA ASP A 248 4.60 1.09 -15.89
C ASP A 248 3.99 2.11 -14.94
N TRP A 249 4.82 2.82 -14.17
CA TRP A 249 4.33 3.90 -13.32
C TRP A 249 3.70 5.04 -14.14
N LEU A 250 4.35 5.45 -15.21
CA LEU A 250 3.95 6.58 -16.04
C LEU A 250 2.58 6.35 -16.69
N LEU A 251 2.37 5.16 -17.26
CA LEU A 251 1.12 4.84 -17.95
C LEU A 251 -0.02 4.46 -16.99
N TYR A 252 0.26 3.78 -15.88
CA TYR A 252 -0.78 3.15 -15.06
C TYR A 252 -0.98 3.77 -13.68
N HIS A 253 -0.04 4.61 -13.21
CA HIS A 253 -0.05 5.14 -11.85
C HIS A 253 0.07 6.66 -11.77
N ARG A 254 0.71 7.32 -12.73
CA ARG A 254 0.82 8.79 -12.75
C ARG A 254 -0.58 9.41 -12.75
N ASN A 255 -0.87 10.21 -11.74
CA ASN A 255 -2.14 10.91 -11.55
C ASN A 255 -3.38 9.98 -11.57
N ALA A 256 -3.19 8.67 -11.37
CA ALA A 256 -4.27 7.73 -11.18
C ALA A 256 -4.83 7.87 -9.76
N LEU A 257 -6.14 7.77 -9.63
CA LEU A 257 -6.83 7.84 -8.36
C LEU A 257 -6.59 6.55 -7.57
N ARG A 258 -5.95 6.66 -6.40
CA ARG A 258 -5.62 5.53 -5.52
C ARG A 258 -6.86 4.82 -4.96
N TYR A 259 -7.89 5.58 -4.60
CA TYR A 259 -9.11 5.09 -3.96
C TYR A 259 -10.33 5.37 -4.83
N PHE A 260 -11.10 4.35 -5.16
CA PHE A 260 -12.35 4.50 -5.90
C PHE A 260 -13.31 3.34 -5.64
N LEU A 261 -14.59 3.57 -5.94
CA LEU A 261 -15.59 2.52 -5.88
C LEU A 261 -15.48 1.60 -7.10
N VAL A 262 -15.58 0.30 -6.85
CA VAL A 262 -15.71 -0.74 -7.87
C VAL A 262 -17.19 -1.10 -8.07
N ARG A 263 -17.99 -1.04 -6.99
CA ARG A 263 -19.44 -1.29 -7.05
C ARG A 263 -20.16 -0.64 -5.87
N CYS A 264 -21.47 -0.40 -6.04
CA CYS A 264 -22.38 0.03 -4.98
C CYS A 264 -23.71 -0.73 -5.11
N HIS A 265 -24.31 -1.12 -3.99
CA HIS A 265 -25.61 -1.83 -3.96
C HIS A 265 -26.43 -1.38 -2.75
N TYR A 266 -27.70 -1.06 -2.97
CA TYR A 266 -28.72 -0.97 -1.93
C TYR A 266 -29.41 -2.30 -1.60
N PHE A 267 -29.35 -2.73 -0.34
CA PHE A 267 -30.05 -3.91 0.17
C PHE A 267 -31.32 -3.49 0.88
N GLU A 268 -32.47 -3.86 0.32
CA GLU A 268 -33.79 -3.52 0.86
C GLU A 268 -34.08 -4.29 2.15
N GLU A 269 -33.64 -5.55 2.28
CA GLU A 269 -33.91 -6.36 3.46
C GLU A 269 -33.26 -5.77 4.73
N SER A 270 -32.08 -5.15 4.58
CA SER A 270 -31.31 -4.54 5.66
C SER A 270 -31.34 -3.01 5.66
N GLN A 271 -32.09 -2.39 4.74
CA GLN A 271 -32.17 -0.93 4.55
C GLN A 271 -30.78 -0.28 4.53
N SER A 272 -29.86 -0.84 3.73
CA SER A 272 -28.45 -0.48 3.81
C SER A 272 -27.80 -0.31 2.44
N PHE A 273 -26.97 0.72 2.30
CA PHE A 273 -26.08 0.90 1.16
C PHE A 273 -24.76 0.18 1.44
N VAL A 274 -24.26 -0.58 0.47
CA VAL A 274 -22.97 -1.25 0.55
C VAL A 274 -22.09 -0.73 -0.58
N VAL A 275 -20.92 -0.22 -0.22
CA VAL A 275 -19.92 0.30 -1.15
C VAL A 275 -18.67 -0.57 -1.12
N TYR A 276 -18.15 -0.89 -2.31
CA TYR A 276 -16.97 -1.72 -2.50
C TYR A 276 -15.85 -0.86 -3.07
N PHE A 277 -14.75 -0.73 -2.35
CA PHE A 277 -13.56 -0.02 -2.81
C PHE A 277 -12.61 -0.95 -3.56
N ASN A 278 -11.77 -0.38 -4.40
CA ASN A 278 -10.69 -1.09 -5.09
C ASN A 278 -9.60 -1.60 -4.13
N THR A 279 -9.43 -0.93 -2.98
CA THR A 279 -8.47 -1.25 -1.93
C THR A 279 -9.07 -0.94 -0.55
N CYS A 280 -8.39 -1.33 0.53
CA CYS A 280 -8.81 -0.97 1.89
C CYS A 280 -8.72 0.54 2.10
N VAL A 281 -9.75 1.13 2.72
CA VAL A 281 -9.80 2.56 3.03
C VAL A 281 -10.17 2.82 4.48
N HIS A 282 -9.59 3.86 5.06
CA HIS A 282 -10.05 4.47 6.31
C HIS A 282 -11.16 5.49 5.97
N LEU A 283 -12.42 5.09 6.15
CA LEU A 283 -13.56 5.95 5.90
C LEU A 283 -13.89 6.74 7.18
N SER A 284 -13.92 8.08 7.10
CA SER A 284 -14.44 8.90 8.19
C SER A 284 -15.94 8.67 8.32
N ARG A 285 -16.33 8.05 9.44
CA ARG A 285 -17.73 7.66 9.72
C ARG A 285 -18.62 8.86 10.04
N SER A 286 -18.04 9.95 10.55
CA SER A 286 -18.73 11.19 10.89
C SER A 286 -18.90 12.12 9.70
N ASP A 287 -17.88 12.17 8.82
CA ASP A 287 -17.86 13.14 7.73
C ASP A 287 -18.43 12.57 6.42
N SER A 288 -18.47 11.24 6.27
CA SER A 288 -19.10 10.58 5.11
C SER A 288 -20.62 10.53 5.27
N PHE A 289 -21.36 10.84 4.21
CA PHE A 289 -22.82 10.85 4.23
C PHE A 289 -23.44 10.49 2.87
N ILE A 290 -24.73 10.17 2.91
CA ILE A 290 -25.55 9.88 1.74
C ILE A 290 -26.68 10.90 1.70
N THR A 291 -26.96 11.46 0.52
CA THR A 291 -28.17 12.24 0.27
C THR A 291 -29.00 11.60 -0.83
N ILE A 292 -30.32 11.71 -0.73
CA ILE A 292 -31.29 11.21 -1.69
C ILE A 292 -32.01 12.40 -2.29
N THR A 293 -32.20 12.38 -3.61
CA THR A 293 -33.04 13.34 -4.33
C THR A 293 -34.28 12.65 -4.85
N THR A 294 -35.45 13.16 -4.49
CA THR A 294 -36.74 12.64 -4.96
C THR A 294 -37.12 13.22 -6.32
N TYR A 295 -38.10 12.62 -7.01
CA TYR A 295 -38.66 13.16 -8.27
C TYR A 295 -39.32 14.55 -8.11
N GLU A 296 -39.56 15.00 -6.88
CA GLU A 296 -40.03 16.34 -6.56
C GLU A 296 -38.87 17.34 -6.33
N ALA A 297 -37.64 16.92 -6.64
CA ALA A 297 -36.39 17.66 -6.45
C ALA A 297 -36.09 18.03 -4.99
N GLN A 298 -36.66 17.31 -4.01
CA GLN A 298 -36.29 17.45 -2.62
C GLN A 298 -35.01 16.67 -2.33
N VAL A 299 -34.03 17.32 -1.71
CA VAL A 299 -32.76 16.71 -1.31
C VAL A 299 -32.77 16.47 0.19
N GLU A 300 -32.64 15.21 0.59
CA GLU A 300 -32.68 14.80 1.99
C GLU A 300 -31.40 14.05 2.35
N LYS A 301 -30.83 14.37 3.53
CA LYS A 301 -29.71 13.59 4.08
C LYS A 301 -30.27 12.33 4.74
N VAL A 302 -29.72 11.18 4.37
CA VAL A 302 -30.13 9.92 4.98
C VAL A 302 -29.53 9.81 6.38
N GLU A 303 -30.39 9.66 7.38
CA GLU A 303 -29.96 9.39 8.75
C GLU A 303 -29.56 7.92 8.90
N GLY A 304 -28.36 7.67 9.41
CA GLY A 304 -27.79 6.32 9.45
C GLY A 304 -26.42 6.29 10.11
N ARG A 305 -25.72 5.17 9.96
CA ARG A 305 -24.34 5.01 10.43
C ARG A 305 -23.52 4.14 9.49
N TRP A 306 -22.24 4.48 9.35
CA TRP A 306 -21.26 3.68 8.63
C TRP A 306 -20.67 2.59 9.53
N GLU A 307 -20.59 1.38 9.00
CA GLU A 307 -20.01 0.19 9.62
C GLU A 307 -19.04 -0.47 8.62
N GLY A 308 -17.88 -0.91 9.11
CA GLY A 308 -16.94 -1.69 8.30
C GLY A 308 -17.32 -3.17 8.27
N PHE A 309 -17.16 -3.84 7.13
CA PHE A 309 -17.37 -5.29 7.04
C PHE A 309 -16.19 -6.06 7.64
N ASN A 310 -16.29 -6.39 8.93
CA ASN A 310 -15.26 -7.21 9.57
C ASN A 310 -15.46 -8.67 9.16
N CYS A 311 -14.59 -9.19 8.28
CA CYS A 311 -14.66 -10.58 7.81
C CYS A 311 -13.93 -11.55 8.77
N GLY A 312 -13.65 -11.18 10.01
CA GLY A 312 -12.90 -11.99 10.97
C GLY A 312 -13.52 -12.05 12.36
N LEU A 313 -13.08 -13.04 13.15
CA LEU A 313 -13.32 -13.12 14.58
C LEU A 313 -12.63 -11.93 15.25
N SER A 314 -13.33 -10.81 15.40
CA SER A 314 -12.78 -9.65 16.09
C SER A 314 -12.46 -10.02 17.53
N SER A 315 -11.21 -9.81 17.96
CA SER A 315 -10.96 -9.65 19.39
C SER A 315 -11.69 -8.39 19.84
N GLU A 316 -12.44 -8.47 20.94
CA GLU A 316 -13.11 -7.33 21.60
C GLU A 316 -12.17 -6.14 21.86
N LYS A 317 -10.84 -6.34 21.81
CA LYS A 317 -9.81 -5.29 21.96
C LYS A 317 -9.71 -4.25 20.83
N LEU A 318 -10.45 -4.40 19.73
CA LEU A 318 -10.42 -3.47 18.59
C LEU A 318 -11.62 -2.51 18.56
N GLU A 319 -12.51 -2.54 19.56
CA GLU A 319 -13.58 -1.56 19.69
C GLU A 319 -13.00 -0.14 19.84
N GLY A 320 -13.27 0.72 18.86
CA GLY A 320 -12.84 2.12 18.83
C GLY A 320 -11.73 2.47 17.83
N LEU A 321 -11.05 1.48 17.24
CA LEU A 321 -10.04 1.72 16.20
C LEU A 321 -10.67 1.63 14.80
N SER A 322 -10.54 2.69 14.00
CA SER A 322 -10.94 2.68 12.58
C SER A 322 -9.93 1.85 11.79
N VAL A 323 -10.24 0.57 11.55
CA VAL A 323 -9.42 -0.34 10.72
C VAL A 323 -9.79 -0.13 9.25
N PRO A 324 -8.85 -0.09 8.30
CA PRO A 324 -9.18 0.13 6.91
C PRO A 324 -9.86 -1.12 6.32
N GLN A 325 -10.92 -0.90 5.52
CA GLN A 325 -11.76 -1.99 4.99
C GLN A 325 -11.98 -1.83 3.48
N TYR A 326 -12.11 -2.95 2.78
CA TYR A 326 -12.51 -2.98 1.36
C TYR A 326 -13.98 -2.61 1.17
N VAL A 327 -14.83 -2.99 2.11
CA VAL A 327 -16.30 -2.87 2.00
C VAL A 327 -16.85 -2.15 3.21
N TRP A 328 -17.70 -1.16 2.95
CA TRP A 328 -18.38 -0.38 3.98
C TRP A 328 -19.89 -0.46 3.79
N ARG A 329 -20.62 -0.57 4.91
CA ARG A 329 -22.07 -0.58 4.98
C ARG A 329 -22.55 0.73 5.60
N PHE A 330 -23.51 1.40 4.98
CA PHE A 330 -24.30 2.43 5.63
C PHE A 330 -25.67 1.87 5.96
N VAL A 331 -25.99 1.75 7.25
CA VAL A 331 -27.30 1.27 7.71
C VAL A 331 -28.19 2.48 7.97
N ALA A 332 -29.30 2.59 7.23
CA ALA A 332 -30.26 3.66 7.41
C ALA A 332 -31.07 3.44 8.70
N ARG A 333 -31.37 4.52 9.43
CA ARG A 333 -32.22 4.48 10.64
C ARG A 333 -33.70 4.32 10.31
N GLN A 334 -34.10 4.70 9.11
CA GLN A 334 -35.48 4.71 8.66
C GLN A 334 -35.59 3.96 7.33
N ALA A 335 -36.77 3.40 7.08
CA ALA A 335 -37.04 2.70 5.83
C ALA A 335 -37.03 3.68 4.64
N ILE A 336 -36.31 3.32 3.59
CA ILE A 336 -36.14 4.11 2.38
C ILE A 336 -37.05 3.56 1.29
N GLN A 337 -37.95 4.39 0.78
CA GLN A 337 -38.84 4.05 -0.32
C GLN A 337 -38.15 4.30 -1.67
N ILE A 338 -37.52 3.25 -2.22
CA ILE A 338 -36.73 3.36 -3.46
C ILE A 338 -37.55 3.94 -4.63
N SER A 339 -38.84 3.64 -4.71
CA SER A 339 -39.72 4.11 -5.80
C SER A 339 -39.87 5.63 -5.87
N ALA A 340 -39.59 6.34 -4.78
CA ALA A 340 -39.67 7.81 -4.72
C ALA A 340 -38.34 8.50 -5.08
N ILE A 341 -37.27 7.73 -5.28
CA ILE A 341 -35.91 8.24 -5.45
C ILE A 341 -35.59 8.41 -6.93
N GLU A 342 -35.13 9.60 -7.29
CA GLU A 342 -34.58 9.88 -8.62
C GLU A 342 -33.06 9.65 -8.64
N HIS A 343 -32.35 10.17 -7.62
CA HIS A 343 -30.89 10.15 -7.54
C HIS A 343 -30.39 9.93 -6.11
N VAL A 344 -29.20 9.35 -5.99
CA VAL A 344 -28.47 9.19 -4.73
C VAL A 344 -27.08 9.79 -4.87
N SER A 345 -26.73 10.72 -3.99
CA SER A 345 -25.38 11.26 -3.88
C SER A 345 -24.64 10.58 -2.74
N LEU A 346 -23.49 9.98 -3.04
CA LEU A 346 -22.57 9.45 -2.03
C LEU A 346 -21.43 10.44 -1.83
N CYS A 347 -21.24 10.94 -0.61
CA CYS A 347 -20.08 11.74 -0.23
C CYS A 347 -19.20 10.92 0.73
N LEU A 348 -18.09 10.40 0.21
CA LEU A 348 -17.20 9.48 0.93
C LEU A 348 -15.91 10.19 1.29
N MET A 349 -15.60 10.25 2.58
CA MET A 349 -14.46 10.98 3.15
C MET A 349 -13.40 9.99 3.57
N ILE A 350 -12.29 9.95 2.85
CA ILE A 350 -11.23 8.96 3.03
C ILE A 350 -10.01 9.63 3.65
N GLU A 351 -9.53 9.11 4.76
CA GLU A 351 -8.26 9.52 5.36
C GLU A 351 -7.09 8.96 4.54
N THR A 352 -6.12 9.82 4.24
CA THR A 352 -4.95 9.48 3.42
C THR A 352 -3.65 9.55 4.23
N ASP A 353 -2.64 8.78 3.80
CA ASP A 353 -1.33 8.70 4.46
C ASP A 353 -0.46 9.95 4.27
N ASP A 354 -0.93 10.94 3.49
CA ASP A 354 -0.15 12.11 3.07
C ASP A 354 0.40 12.92 4.26
N ASP A 355 -0.30 12.91 5.40
CA ASP A 355 0.16 13.57 6.62
C ASP A 355 1.15 12.78 7.46
N ILE A 356 1.19 11.46 7.35
CA ILE A 356 2.14 10.65 8.12
C ILE A 356 3.57 11.06 7.75
N VAL A 357 3.81 11.25 6.45
CA VAL A 357 5.12 11.63 5.92
C VAL A 357 5.49 13.05 6.34
N ARG A 358 4.57 14.01 6.23
CA ARG A 358 4.83 15.40 6.63
C ARG A 358 5.00 15.54 8.13
N SER A 359 4.17 14.85 8.91
CA SER A 359 4.27 14.76 10.36
C SER A 359 5.64 14.22 10.77
N TYR A 360 6.09 13.10 10.18
CA TYR A 360 7.41 12.54 10.46
C TYR A 360 8.54 13.57 10.27
N TYR A 361 8.53 14.33 9.18
CA TYR A 361 9.55 15.35 8.94
C TYR A 361 9.42 16.56 9.89
N SER A 362 8.21 16.98 10.23
CA SER A 362 7.96 18.06 11.19
C SER A 362 8.42 17.72 12.61
N HIS A 363 8.32 16.48 13.06
CA HIS A 363 8.78 16.07 14.40
C HIS A 363 10.27 16.36 14.64
N MET A 364 11.08 16.34 13.58
CA MET A 364 12.52 16.59 13.70
C MET A 364 12.83 18.04 14.11
N THR A 365 12.00 19.01 13.74
CA THR A 365 12.20 20.42 14.12
C THR A 365 11.94 20.68 15.60
N GLN A 366 11.22 19.77 16.26
CA GLN A 366 10.77 19.88 17.65
C GLN A 366 11.61 19.04 18.63
N MET A 367 12.63 18.33 18.16
CA MET A 367 13.50 17.59 19.06
C MET A 367 14.19 18.57 20.02
N ALA A 368 14.15 18.31 21.34
CA ALA A 368 14.69 19.21 22.36
C ALA A 368 16.15 19.66 22.09
N LYS A 369 16.97 18.81 21.45
CA LYS A 369 18.36 19.10 21.06
C LYS A 369 18.50 20.04 19.85
N CYS A 370 17.41 20.46 19.24
CA CYS A 370 17.36 21.36 18.09
C CYS A 370 16.69 22.70 18.44
N ILE A 371 16.11 22.83 19.63
CA ILE A 371 15.37 24.01 20.07
C ILE A 371 16.34 25.02 20.68
N ILE A 372 16.53 26.16 20.00
CA ILE A 372 17.33 27.30 20.49
C ILE A 372 16.42 28.51 20.82
N SER A 373 15.20 28.55 20.28
CA SER A 373 14.22 29.61 20.51
C SER A 373 13.06 29.13 21.38
N THR A 374 12.50 30.01 22.22
CA THR A 374 11.29 29.77 23.02
C THR A 374 9.99 29.95 22.23
N ASP A 375 10.05 30.53 21.02
CA ASP A 375 8.90 30.88 20.18
C ASP A 375 8.47 29.76 19.20
N ILE A 376 8.67 28.50 19.56
CA ILE A 376 8.14 27.38 18.76
C ILE A 376 6.68 27.21 19.15
N SER A 377 5.77 27.58 18.25
CA SER A 377 4.33 27.37 18.43
C SER A 377 4.05 25.90 18.70
N GLU A 378 3.31 25.61 19.77
CA GLU A 378 2.75 24.28 20.04
C GLU A 378 2.01 23.76 18.80
N THR A 379 2.28 22.51 18.42
CA THR A 379 1.63 21.90 17.26
C THR A 379 0.12 21.87 17.46
N LYS A 380 -0.62 22.46 16.53
CA LYS A 380 -2.00 22.03 16.30
C LYS A 380 -1.93 20.56 15.86
N ASP A 381 -2.80 19.72 16.43
CA ASP A 381 -3.01 18.35 15.93
C ASP A 381 -3.13 18.40 14.41
N VAL A 382 -2.30 17.62 13.72
CA VAL A 382 -2.32 17.55 12.26
C VAL A 382 -3.56 16.73 11.89
N ASN A 383 -4.63 17.42 11.49
CA ASN A 383 -5.80 16.76 10.92
C ASN A 383 -5.37 15.98 9.67
N PRO A 384 -5.84 14.73 9.49
CA PRO A 384 -5.48 13.92 8.34
C PRO A 384 -5.96 14.56 7.04
N CYS A 385 -5.18 14.40 5.98
CA CYS A 385 -5.52 14.81 4.62
C CYS A 385 -6.69 13.94 4.17
N LEU A 386 -7.83 14.58 3.94
CA LEU A 386 -9.06 13.94 3.52
C LEU A 386 -9.21 14.02 2.02
N LEU A 387 -9.51 12.89 1.40
CA LEU A 387 -9.95 12.80 0.02
C LEU A 387 -11.48 12.57 0.00
N SER A 388 -12.23 13.53 -0.51
CA SER A 388 -13.66 13.43 -0.72
C SER A 388 -13.93 12.89 -2.11
N LEU A 389 -14.57 11.72 -2.19
CA LEU A 389 -15.08 11.13 -3.43
C LEU A 389 -16.59 11.31 -3.46
N ARG A 390 -17.10 12.00 -4.48
CA ARG A 390 -18.54 12.21 -4.65
C ARG A 390 -19.05 11.51 -5.89
N TYR A 391 -20.13 10.74 -5.72
CA TYR A 391 -20.78 10.01 -6.81
C TYR A 391 -22.26 10.36 -6.87
N GLU A 392 -22.77 10.60 -8.07
CA GLU A 392 -24.20 10.74 -8.33
C GLU A 392 -24.71 9.48 -9.05
N LEU A 393 -25.57 8.73 -8.38
CA LEU A 393 -25.98 7.37 -8.75
C LEU A 393 -27.50 7.27 -8.88
N ARG A 394 -27.97 6.21 -9.55
CA ARG A 394 -29.39 5.81 -9.59
C ARG A 394 -29.53 4.40 -9.03
N ILE A 395 -30.58 4.18 -8.24
CA ILE A 395 -30.90 2.85 -7.73
C ILE A 395 -31.79 2.13 -8.76
N LEU A 396 -31.36 0.95 -9.22
CA LEU A 396 -32.16 0.08 -10.07
C LEU A 396 -33.15 -0.75 -9.25
N SER A 397 -34.15 -1.35 -9.88
CA SER A 397 -35.18 -2.15 -9.20
C SER A 397 -34.64 -3.38 -8.46
N ASN A 398 -33.45 -3.87 -8.82
CA ASN A 398 -32.74 -4.95 -8.13
C ASN A 398 -31.81 -4.45 -7.00
N GLY A 399 -31.86 -3.14 -6.70
CA GLY A 399 -31.01 -2.43 -5.75
C GLY A 399 -29.61 -2.09 -6.26
N ASP A 400 -29.19 -2.58 -7.43
CA ASP A 400 -27.86 -2.28 -7.99
C ASP A 400 -27.76 -0.77 -8.26
N MET A 401 -26.59 -0.21 -8.00
CA MET A 401 -26.31 1.22 -8.21
C MET A 401 -25.10 1.36 -9.14
N PRO A 402 -25.32 1.27 -10.46
CA PRO A 402 -24.24 1.37 -11.44
C PRO A 402 -23.47 2.67 -11.25
N LEU A 403 -22.14 2.56 -11.16
CA LEU A 403 -21.27 3.71 -10.98
C LEU A 403 -21.24 4.56 -12.25
N ASN A 404 -21.62 5.82 -12.12
CA ASN A 404 -21.42 6.84 -13.14
C ASN A 404 -20.12 7.58 -12.87
N MET A 405 -19.06 7.23 -13.60
CA MET A 405 -17.74 7.83 -13.39
C MET A 405 -17.65 9.27 -13.92
N ASP A 406 -18.51 9.64 -14.88
CA ASP A 406 -18.53 10.98 -15.49
C ASP A 406 -19.12 12.05 -14.56
N SER A 407 -19.98 11.66 -13.62
CA SER A 407 -20.53 12.55 -12.59
C SER A 407 -19.62 12.67 -11.36
N MET A 408 -18.53 11.90 -11.30
CA MET A 408 -17.66 11.87 -10.13
C MET A 408 -16.88 13.18 -9.95
N SER A 409 -16.87 13.70 -8.72
CA SER A 409 -15.97 14.80 -8.33
C SER A 409 -15.02 14.35 -7.21
N ILE A 410 -13.80 14.90 -7.26
CA ILE A 410 -12.69 14.54 -6.39
C ILE A 410 -12.20 15.80 -5.70
N MET A 411 -12.32 15.88 -4.38
CA MET A 411 -11.82 17.01 -3.61
C MET A 411 -10.76 16.54 -2.63
N ARG A 412 -9.69 17.33 -2.43
CA ARG A 412 -8.69 17.11 -1.40
C ARG A 412 -8.79 18.21 -0.36
N SER A 413 -8.71 17.88 0.93
CA SER A 413 -8.68 18.89 1.98
C SER A 413 -7.44 19.78 1.81
N ASN A 414 -7.65 21.10 1.88
CA ASN A 414 -6.56 22.05 1.74
C ASN A 414 -5.69 22.05 3.00
N MET A 415 -4.42 21.72 2.79
CA MET A 415 -3.43 21.51 3.83
C MET A 415 -2.87 22.80 4.45
N SER A 416 -3.06 23.96 3.83
CA SER A 416 -2.47 25.22 4.31
C SER A 416 -3.38 25.98 5.27
N ASN A 417 -4.71 25.84 5.16
CA ASN A 417 -5.66 26.72 5.89
C ASN A 417 -6.60 26.01 6.87
N VAL A 418 -6.49 24.68 7.07
CA VAL A 418 -7.35 23.86 7.98
C VAL A 418 -8.87 23.89 7.62
N SER A 419 -9.30 24.77 6.71
CA SER A 419 -10.66 24.90 6.21
C SER A 419 -10.66 25.28 4.72
N GLY A 420 -10.42 24.31 3.86
CA GLY A 420 -10.53 24.48 2.41
C GLY A 420 -10.59 23.15 1.68
N TRP A 421 -11.07 23.17 0.44
CA TRP A 421 -11.16 22.00 -0.43
C TRP A 421 -10.61 22.38 -1.80
N ASP A 422 -9.62 21.64 -2.28
CA ASP A 422 -9.06 21.80 -3.61
C ASP A 422 -9.72 20.77 -4.54
N ASP A 423 -10.24 21.22 -5.68
CA ASP A 423 -10.80 20.33 -6.69
C ASP A 423 -9.67 19.65 -7.46
N MET A 424 -9.56 18.33 -7.29
CA MET A 424 -8.53 17.50 -7.91
C MET A 424 -9.00 16.88 -9.23
N SER A 425 -10.24 17.10 -9.64
CA SER A 425 -10.83 16.51 -10.86
C SER A 425 -10.12 16.97 -12.14
N ALA A 426 -9.40 18.09 -12.08
CA ALA A 426 -8.59 18.57 -13.20
C ALA A 426 -7.23 17.87 -13.32
N VAL A 427 -6.71 17.33 -12.22
CA VAL A 427 -5.36 16.78 -12.09
C VAL A 427 -5.39 15.25 -12.12
N LEU A 428 -6.25 14.65 -11.31
CA LEU A 428 -6.42 13.21 -11.20
C LEU A 428 -7.37 12.70 -12.28
N GLY A 429 -7.04 11.55 -12.85
CA GLY A 429 -7.94 10.88 -13.79
C GLY A 429 -9.08 10.17 -13.07
N ARG A 430 -10.28 10.27 -13.63
CA ARG A 430 -11.44 9.50 -13.16
C ARG A 430 -11.23 8.02 -13.48
N PRO A 431 -11.69 7.11 -12.62
CA PRO A 431 -11.66 5.69 -12.96
C PRO A 431 -12.53 5.40 -14.19
N ILE A 432 -12.10 4.44 -14.98
CA ILE A 432 -12.75 3.99 -16.22
C ILE A 432 -13.05 2.51 -16.12
N ARG A 433 -14.12 2.08 -16.79
CA ARG A 433 -14.39 0.66 -17.01
C ARG A 433 -13.59 0.19 -18.22
N LEU A 434 -12.87 -0.92 -18.08
CA LEU A 434 -12.14 -1.50 -19.21
C LEU A 434 -13.12 -1.92 -20.32
N PRO A 435 -12.79 -1.69 -21.60
CA PRO A 435 -13.65 -2.09 -22.71
C PRO A 435 -13.95 -3.61 -22.66
N GLY A 436 -15.23 -3.98 -22.72
CA GLY A 436 -15.66 -5.38 -22.70
C GLY A 436 -15.51 -6.11 -21.35
N SER A 437 -15.12 -5.41 -20.27
CA SER A 437 -14.95 -5.99 -18.93
C SER A 437 -15.79 -5.26 -17.88
N SER A 438 -16.11 -5.94 -16.77
CA SER A 438 -16.70 -5.30 -15.58
C SER A 438 -15.65 -4.72 -14.63
N CYS A 439 -14.36 -4.86 -14.95
CA CYS A 439 -13.25 -4.29 -14.19
C CYS A 439 -13.20 -2.76 -14.34
N ILE A 440 -13.04 -2.09 -13.20
CA ILE A 440 -12.81 -0.64 -13.12
C ILE A 440 -11.35 -0.42 -12.74
N VAL A 441 -10.67 0.43 -13.49
CA VAL A 441 -9.28 0.83 -13.29
C VAL A 441 -9.20 2.35 -13.20
N SER A 442 -8.14 2.89 -12.61
CA SER A 442 -7.87 4.33 -12.68
C SER A 442 -6.59 4.57 -13.45
N LEU A 443 -6.64 5.55 -14.35
CA LEU A 443 -5.52 6.02 -15.14
C LEU A 443 -5.38 7.53 -14.92
N GLY A 444 -4.19 8.08 -15.19
CA GLY A 444 -4.00 9.52 -15.22
C GLY A 444 -4.85 10.18 -16.30
N ARG A 445 -5.35 11.39 -16.06
CA ARG A 445 -6.23 12.12 -17.00
C ARG A 445 -5.63 12.27 -18.40
N GLU A 446 -4.31 12.42 -18.49
CA GLU A 446 -3.58 12.56 -19.76
C GLU A 446 -3.38 11.22 -20.49
N THR A 447 -3.62 10.09 -19.83
CA THR A 447 -3.39 8.76 -20.40
C THR A 447 -4.59 8.36 -21.26
N THR A 448 -4.42 8.43 -22.58
CA THR A 448 -5.47 8.11 -23.56
C THR A 448 -5.21 6.78 -24.25
N THR A 449 -6.24 6.21 -24.89
CA THR A 449 -6.11 5.03 -25.76
C THR A 449 -5.08 5.25 -26.86
N GLU A 450 -5.01 6.45 -27.44
CA GLU A 450 -4.02 6.81 -28.47
C GLU A 450 -2.57 6.68 -27.97
N ILE A 451 -2.31 7.03 -26.70
CA ILE A 451 -0.99 6.84 -26.10
C ILE A 451 -0.66 5.36 -26.01
N PHE A 452 -1.59 4.53 -25.55
CA PHE A 452 -1.42 3.09 -25.49
C PHE A 452 -1.15 2.47 -26.87
N GLU A 453 -1.91 2.86 -27.89
CA GLU A 453 -1.72 2.40 -29.27
C GLU A 453 -0.31 2.75 -29.79
N LYS A 454 0.12 4.00 -29.61
CA LYS A 454 1.49 4.43 -29.96
C LYS A 454 2.58 3.64 -29.23
N GLN A 455 2.38 3.36 -27.94
CA GLN A 455 3.32 2.54 -27.18
C GLN A 455 3.31 1.08 -27.65
N LEU A 456 2.14 0.55 -28.03
CA LEU A 456 2.01 -0.79 -28.58
C LEU A 456 2.72 -0.94 -29.93
N GLU A 457 2.64 0.08 -30.80
CA GLU A 457 3.38 0.15 -32.06
C GLU A 457 4.89 0.07 -31.81
N MET A 458 5.44 0.93 -30.94
CA MET A 458 6.84 0.90 -30.53
C MET A 458 7.27 -0.49 -30.02
N ILE A 459 6.48 -1.08 -29.13
CA ILE A 459 6.79 -2.40 -28.56
C ILE A 459 6.76 -3.49 -29.64
N SER A 460 5.81 -3.41 -30.58
CA SER A 460 5.69 -4.36 -31.67
C SER A 460 6.89 -4.27 -32.64
N GLU A 461 7.36 -3.06 -32.94
CA GLU A 461 8.59 -2.85 -33.71
C GLU A 461 9.80 -3.46 -33.02
N LEU A 462 9.97 -3.20 -31.72
CA LEU A 462 11.07 -3.75 -30.92
C LEU A 462 11.02 -5.27 -30.81
N LEU A 463 9.84 -5.87 -30.66
CA LEU A 463 9.67 -7.33 -30.65
C LEU A 463 10.04 -7.98 -31.99
N GLY A 464 9.92 -7.24 -33.10
CA GLY A 464 10.40 -7.67 -34.42
C GLY A 464 11.93 -7.80 -34.50
N ILE A 465 12.67 -7.14 -33.61
CA ILE A 465 14.15 -7.08 -33.61
C ILE A 465 14.75 -7.83 -32.41
N CYS A 466 14.12 -7.72 -31.24
CA CYS A 466 14.62 -8.22 -29.95
C CYS A 466 13.55 -9.06 -29.25
N THR A 467 13.62 -10.38 -29.41
CA THR A 467 12.65 -11.31 -28.80
C THR A 467 12.99 -11.71 -27.37
N ASP A 468 14.18 -11.38 -26.88
CA ASP A 468 14.67 -11.91 -25.60
C ASP A 468 14.33 -11.01 -24.39
N SER A 469 13.71 -9.84 -24.63
CA SER A 469 13.24 -8.97 -23.55
C SER A 469 11.89 -9.41 -23.02
N LYS A 470 11.85 -9.89 -21.78
CA LYS A 470 10.59 -10.18 -21.07
C LYS A 470 9.71 -8.95 -20.90
N TYR A 471 10.31 -7.78 -20.78
CA TYR A 471 9.59 -6.56 -20.48
C TYR A 471 8.71 -6.12 -21.65
N LEU A 472 9.18 -6.31 -22.89
CA LEU A 472 8.39 -6.05 -24.09
C LEU A 472 7.11 -6.90 -24.12
N TYR A 473 7.21 -8.20 -23.83
CA TYR A 473 6.03 -9.09 -23.80
C TYR A 473 5.07 -8.73 -22.67
N LEU A 474 5.59 -8.44 -21.47
CA LEU A 474 4.76 -8.05 -20.33
C LEU A 474 4.04 -6.72 -20.58
N ALA A 475 4.74 -5.72 -21.14
CA ALA A 475 4.17 -4.43 -21.47
C ALA A 475 3.14 -4.54 -22.61
N ARG A 476 3.43 -5.30 -23.68
CA ARG A 476 2.47 -5.60 -24.75
C ARG A 476 1.18 -6.19 -24.18
N HIS A 477 1.31 -7.24 -23.37
CA HIS A 477 0.17 -7.93 -22.78
C HIS A 477 -0.70 -7.01 -21.93
N LYS A 478 -0.05 -6.20 -21.08
CA LYS A 478 -0.74 -5.24 -20.23
C LYS A 478 -1.45 -4.17 -21.06
N ILE A 479 -0.82 -3.62 -22.10
CA ILE A 479 -1.44 -2.63 -22.98
C ILE A 479 -2.66 -3.22 -23.70
N LEU A 480 -2.54 -4.40 -24.31
CA LEU A 480 -3.65 -5.09 -24.99
C LEU A 480 -4.87 -5.23 -24.08
N ARG A 481 -4.66 -5.65 -22.82
CA ARG A 481 -5.72 -5.77 -21.81
C ARG A 481 -6.39 -4.42 -21.50
N PHE A 482 -5.64 -3.33 -21.48
CA PHE A 482 -6.17 -1.99 -21.19
C PHE A 482 -7.01 -1.41 -22.34
N ILE A 483 -6.61 -1.66 -23.58
CA ILE A 483 -7.35 -1.19 -24.76
C ILE A 483 -8.51 -2.12 -25.15
N GLY A 484 -8.63 -3.28 -24.50
CA GLY A 484 -9.70 -4.26 -24.75
C GLY A 484 -9.47 -5.12 -26.00
N GLU A 485 -8.23 -5.22 -26.46
CA GLU A 485 -7.82 -6.12 -27.53
C GLU A 485 -7.73 -7.57 -27.02
N PRO A 486 -7.77 -8.59 -27.91
CA PRO A 486 -7.67 -9.99 -27.52
C PRO A 486 -6.43 -10.27 -26.66
N SER A 487 -6.65 -10.95 -25.53
CA SER A 487 -5.58 -11.32 -24.60
C SER A 487 -4.54 -12.24 -25.25
N ASP A 488 -3.27 -11.85 -25.15
CA ASP A 488 -2.10 -12.65 -25.55
C ASP A 488 -1.43 -13.33 -24.34
N ALA A 489 -2.09 -13.40 -23.18
CA ALA A 489 -1.52 -13.88 -21.92
C ALA A 489 -0.79 -15.23 -22.06
N GLU A 490 -1.41 -16.18 -22.76
CA GLU A 490 -0.84 -17.52 -22.94
C GLU A 490 0.49 -17.47 -23.71
N GLU A 491 0.59 -16.65 -24.76
CA GLU A 491 1.82 -16.46 -25.52
C GLU A 491 2.86 -15.74 -24.66
N CYS A 492 2.47 -14.62 -24.05
CA CYS A 492 3.32 -13.78 -23.22
C CYS A 492 3.96 -14.58 -22.08
N TYR A 493 3.16 -15.18 -21.20
CA TYR A 493 3.70 -15.86 -20.01
C TYR A 493 4.44 -17.16 -20.34
N LYS A 494 4.10 -17.87 -21.42
CA LYS A 494 4.91 -19.01 -21.90
C LYS A 494 6.29 -18.55 -22.36
N HIS A 495 6.35 -17.45 -23.10
CA HIS A 495 7.62 -16.90 -23.59
C HIS A 495 8.47 -16.38 -22.44
N VAL A 496 7.88 -15.56 -21.56
CA VAL A 496 8.58 -14.96 -20.41
C VAL A 496 9.10 -16.04 -19.46
N LYS A 497 8.33 -17.10 -19.21
CA LYS A 497 8.77 -18.27 -18.44
C LYS A 497 10.00 -18.96 -19.05
N ARG A 498 10.09 -19.04 -20.38
CA ARG A 498 11.22 -19.66 -21.08
C ARG A 498 12.51 -18.84 -20.90
N ILE A 499 12.43 -17.51 -20.95
CA ILE A 499 13.59 -16.61 -20.86
C ILE A 499 13.98 -16.28 -19.41
N ASP A 500 13.06 -16.39 -18.45
CA ASP A 500 13.32 -16.17 -17.01
C ASP A 500 12.85 -17.37 -16.16
N PRO A 501 13.54 -18.52 -16.25
CA PRO A 501 13.12 -19.76 -15.59
C PRO A 501 13.18 -19.68 -14.06
N LEU A 502 13.98 -18.77 -13.49
CA LEU A 502 14.07 -18.57 -12.04
C LEU A 502 12.74 -18.09 -11.44
N ARG A 503 11.88 -17.48 -12.24
CA ARG A 503 10.55 -16.98 -11.84
C ARG A 503 9.40 -17.74 -12.51
N ALA A 504 9.66 -18.94 -13.04
CA ALA A 504 8.68 -19.73 -13.79
C ALA A 504 7.33 -19.90 -13.08
N THR A 505 7.35 -20.24 -11.78
CA THR A 505 6.14 -20.40 -10.97
C THR A 505 5.34 -19.11 -10.84
N MET A 506 6.02 -17.96 -10.74
CA MET A 506 5.35 -16.65 -10.70
C MET A 506 4.59 -16.38 -12.00
N TYR A 507 5.19 -16.69 -13.16
CA TYR A 507 4.52 -16.51 -14.46
C TYR A 507 3.36 -17.48 -14.68
N GLU A 508 3.45 -18.70 -14.16
CA GLU A 508 2.32 -19.64 -14.14
C GLU A 508 1.16 -19.11 -13.29
N ASP A 509 1.45 -18.58 -12.11
CA ASP A 509 0.44 -17.99 -11.23
C ASP A 509 -0.18 -16.71 -11.86
N MET A 510 0.61 -15.90 -12.57
CA MET A 510 0.11 -14.74 -13.34
C MET A 510 -0.80 -15.16 -14.49
N LEU A 511 -0.40 -16.15 -15.30
CA LEU A 511 -1.23 -16.69 -16.37
C LEU A 511 -2.54 -17.28 -15.84
N LEU A 512 -2.48 -17.99 -14.70
CA LEU A 512 -3.68 -18.51 -14.05
C LEU A 512 -4.62 -17.38 -13.61
N LYS A 513 -4.08 -16.29 -13.06
CA LYS A 513 -4.86 -15.11 -12.70
C LYS A 513 -5.61 -14.53 -13.90
N GLU A 514 -4.94 -14.38 -15.05
CA GLU A 514 -5.58 -13.91 -16.28
C GLU A 514 -6.70 -14.86 -16.73
N LYS A 515 -6.45 -16.17 -16.72
CA LYS A 515 -7.48 -17.17 -17.10
C LYS A 515 -8.71 -17.14 -16.20
N VAL A 516 -8.51 -16.96 -14.90
CA VAL A 516 -9.62 -16.85 -13.93
C VAL A 516 -10.42 -15.58 -14.17
N GLN A 517 -9.73 -14.46 -14.40
CA GLN A 517 -10.37 -13.18 -14.70
C GLN A 517 -11.19 -13.25 -16.00
N ASP A 518 -10.61 -13.77 -17.08
CA ASP A 518 -11.30 -13.92 -18.37
C ASP A 518 -12.51 -14.88 -18.28
N ALA A 519 -12.41 -15.93 -17.45
CA ALA A 519 -13.53 -16.84 -17.18
C ALA A 519 -14.67 -16.12 -16.44
N LEU A 520 -14.37 -15.35 -15.39
CA LEU A 520 -15.36 -14.58 -14.64
C LEU A 520 -16.04 -13.52 -15.51
N GLU A 521 -15.25 -12.73 -16.25
CA GLU A 521 -15.75 -11.74 -17.20
C GLU A 521 -16.62 -12.37 -18.28
N GLY A 522 -16.19 -13.50 -18.85
CA GLY A 522 -16.97 -14.22 -19.85
C GLY A 522 -18.31 -14.74 -19.34
N MET A 523 -18.43 -15.06 -18.04
CA MET A 523 -19.68 -15.47 -17.41
C MET A 523 -20.57 -14.26 -17.05
N ASP A 524 -19.96 -13.18 -16.54
CA ASP A 524 -20.63 -11.93 -16.17
C ASP A 524 -21.21 -11.23 -17.41
N ASN A 525 -20.45 -11.16 -18.51
CA ASN A 525 -20.89 -10.61 -19.80
C ASN A 525 -22.07 -11.38 -20.42
N LYS A 526 -22.22 -12.67 -20.08
CA LYS A 526 -23.38 -13.50 -20.48
C LYS A 526 -24.56 -13.33 -19.53
N GLY A 527 -24.44 -12.53 -18.47
CA GLY A 527 -25.48 -12.32 -17.45
C GLY A 527 -25.76 -13.57 -16.63
N LEU A 528 -24.78 -14.48 -16.49
CA LEU A 528 -24.97 -15.70 -15.71
C LEU A 528 -25.00 -15.36 -14.22
N LYS A 529 -25.86 -16.05 -13.46
CA LYS A 529 -25.91 -15.94 -12.00
C LYS A 529 -24.98 -16.92 -11.29
N SER A 530 -24.41 -17.87 -12.03
CA SER A 530 -23.55 -18.93 -11.52
C SER A 530 -22.19 -18.84 -12.19
N ALA A 531 -21.14 -18.89 -11.38
CA ALA A 531 -19.76 -18.96 -11.84
C ALA A 531 -19.13 -20.31 -11.44
N CYS A 532 -18.54 -21.01 -12.41
CA CYS A 532 -17.82 -22.26 -12.18
C CYS A 532 -16.34 -22.07 -12.53
N LEU A 533 -15.49 -22.21 -11.52
CA LEU A 533 -14.03 -22.14 -11.60
C LEU A 533 -13.39 -23.44 -11.07
N SER A 534 -14.13 -24.54 -11.15
CA SER A 534 -13.70 -25.84 -10.65
C SER A 534 -12.50 -26.38 -11.42
N GLY A 535 -11.52 -26.95 -10.72
CA GLY A 535 -10.41 -27.66 -11.37
C GLY A 535 -9.38 -26.78 -12.08
N MET A 536 -9.39 -25.47 -11.87
CA MET A 536 -8.48 -24.53 -12.55
C MET A 536 -7.06 -24.51 -11.95
N GLY A 537 -6.86 -25.05 -10.75
CA GLY A 537 -5.57 -25.07 -10.05
C GLY A 537 -5.32 -23.82 -9.18
N ILE A 538 -6.39 -23.12 -8.79
CA ILE A 538 -6.34 -21.87 -8.03
C ILE A 538 -5.77 -22.13 -6.63
N LYS A 539 -4.66 -21.46 -6.29
CA LYS A 539 -4.06 -21.48 -4.94
C LYS A 539 -4.54 -20.34 -4.07
N HIS A 540 -4.82 -19.19 -4.69
CA HIS A 540 -5.26 -17.97 -4.04
C HIS A 540 -6.18 -17.20 -4.99
N LEU A 541 -7.31 -16.71 -4.48
CA LEU A 541 -8.25 -15.89 -5.25
C LEU A 541 -8.49 -14.58 -4.50
N SER A 542 -7.87 -13.50 -4.95
CA SER A 542 -7.91 -12.21 -4.25
C SER A 542 -9.23 -11.48 -4.42
N TYR A 543 -9.59 -10.68 -3.41
CA TYR A 543 -10.68 -9.70 -3.47
C TYR A 543 -10.75 -8.92 -4.78
N SER A 544 -9.63 -8.41 -5.30
CA SER A 544 -9.62 -7.60 -6.53
C SER A 544 -10.10 -8.33 -7.78
N THR A 545 -9.97 -9.66 -7.82
CA THR A 545 -10.48 -10.52 -8.90
C THR A 545 -11.97 -10.82 -8.71
N LEU A 546 -12.45 -10.94 -7.47
CA LEU A 546 -13.85 -11.26 -7.17
C LEU A 546 -14.77 -10.04 -7.11
N CYS A 547 -14.26 -8.91 -6.64
CA CYS A 547 -15.03 -7.70 -6.34
C CYS A 547 -15.88 -7.19 -7.53
N PRO A 548 -15.40 -7.18 -8.79
CA PRO A 548 -16.23 -6.79 -9.93
C PRO A 548 -17.47 -7.68 -10.11
N HIS A 549 -17.40 -8.92 -9.61
CA HIS A 549 -18.35 -10.00 -9.87
C HIS A 549 -19.12 -10.47 -8.62
N VAL A 550 -19.27 -9.60 -7.61
CA VAL A 550 -20.01 -9.92 -6.35
C VAL A 550 -21.50 -10.22 -6.52
N MET A 551 -22.03 -10.10 -7.75
CA MET A 551 -23.43 -10.34 -8.08
C MET A 551 -23.78 -11.80 -8.33
N PHE A 552 -22.78 -12.69 -8.44
CA PHE A 552 -23.06 -14.12 -8.59
C PHE A 552 -23.84 -14.65 -7.38
N GLU A 553 -24.86 -15.47 -7.64
CA GLU A 553 -25.65 -16.17 -6.62
C GLU A 553 -25.07 -17.57 -6.34
N THR A 554 -24.28 -18.12 -7.26
CA THR A 554 -23.63 -19.43 -7.11
C THR A 554 -22.17 -19.34 -7.54
N LEU A 555 -21.26 -19.84 -6.71
CA LEU A 555 -19.85 -19.90 -7.00
C LEU A 555 -19.30 -21.30 -6.69
N ASP A 556 -18.76 -21.96 -7.71
CA ASP A 556 -18.10 -23.25 -7.60
C ASP A 556 -16.59 -23.07 -7.75
N LEU A 557 -15.87 -23.26 -6.65
CA LEU A 557 -14.41 -23.24 -6.54
C LEU A 557 -13.86 -24.63 -6.21
N SER A 558 -14.63 -25.70 -6.46
CA SER A 558 -14.23 -27.05 -6.11
C SER A 558 -12.99 -27.52 -6.85
N SER A 559 -12.29 -28.53 -6.31
CA SER A 559 -11.13 -29.16 -6.96
C SER A 559 -10.00 -28.18 -7.30
N ASN A 560 -9.72 -27.23 -6.40
CA ASN A 560 -8.61 -26.29 -6.50
C ASN A 560 -7.59 -26.55 -5.37
N ALA A 561 -6.71 -25.60 -5.10
CA ALA A 561 -5.69 -25.68 -4.05
C ALA A 561 -5.84 -24.56 -3.01
N LEU A 562 -7.06 -24.04 -2.81
CA LEU A 562 -7.37 -22.97 -1.87
C LEU A 562 -7.17 -23.43 -0.42
N SER A 563 -6.72 -22.51 0.44
CA SER A 563 -6.52 -22.71 1.88
C SER A 563 -7.26 -21.67 2.71
N ASP A 564 -7.24 -21.81 4.04
CA ASP A 564 -7.90 -20.92 5.01
C ASP A 564 -7.65 -19.41 4.78
N SER A 565 -6.50 -19.04 4.22
CA SER A 565 -6.16 -17.65 3.87
C SER A 565 -7.14 -17.00 2.89
N SER A 566 -7.77 -17.78 2.01
CA SER A 566 -8.70 -17.26 1.00
C SER A 566 -10.14 -17.10 1.51
N SER A 567 -10.45 -17.56 2.72
CA SER A 567 -11.82 -17.51 3.25
C SER A 567 -12.36 -16.08 3.36
N LEU A 568 -11.49 -15.10 3.67
CA LEU A 568 -11.86 -13.69 3.82
C LEU A 568 -12.34 -13.07 2.51
N ASP A 569 -11.74 -13.45 1.38
CA ASP A 569 -12.04 -12.88 0.07
C ASP A 569 -13.46 -13.22 -0.43
N PHE A 570 -14.08 -14.29 0.09
CA PHE A 570 -15.45 -14.68 -0.27
C PHE A 570 -16.52 -13.98 0.57
N GLY A 571 -16.15 -13.48 1.76
CA GLY A 571 -17.07 -12.86 2.73
C GLY A 571 -17.73 -11.56 2.23
N VAL A 572 -17.27 -11.03 1.10
CA VAL A 572 -17.80 -9.82 0.46
C VAL A 572 -18.86 -10.10 -0.62
N MET A 573 -19.08 -11.37 -1.01
CA MET A 573 -20.03 -11.73 -2.07
C MET A 573 -21.47 -11.80 -1.52
N LEU A 574 -22.05 -10.67 -1.15
CA LEU A 574 -23.30 -10.61 -0.38
C LEU A 574 -24.56 -11.18 -1.06
N LYS A 575 -24.52 -11.42 -2.39
CA LYS A 575 -25.60 -12.06 -3.14
C LYS A 575 -25.47 -13.59 -3.24
N LEU A 576 -24.36 -14.15 -2.77
CA LEU A 576 -24.09 -15.58 -2.84
C LEU A 576 -25.12 -16.39 -2.05
N ARG A 577 -25.65 -17.43 -2.67
CA ARG A 577 -26.62 -18.39 -2.11
C ARG A 577 -26.03 -19.79 -2.00
N HIS A 578 -25.14 -20.15 -2.92
CA HIS A 578 -24.49 -21.44 -2.97
C HIS A 578 -22.99 -21.27 -3.20
N LEU A 579 -22.19 -21.86 -2.31
CA LEU A 579 -20.73 -21.85 -2.41
C LEU A 579 -20.20 -23.28 -2.31
N SER A 580 -19.45 -23.73 -3.32
CA SER A 580 -18.68 -24.97 -3.22
C SER A 580 -17.19 -24.68 -3.12
N LEU A 581 -16.61 -25.15 -2.03
CA LEU A 581 -15.17 -25.20 -1.71
C LEU A 581 -14.70 -26.66 -1.64
N ALA A 582 -15.46 -27.61 -2.19
CA ALA A 582 -15.15 -29.03 -2.11
C ALA A 582 -13.78 -29.36 -2.68
N ASN A 583 -13.10 -30.36 -2.13
CA ASN A 583 -11.82 -30.86 -2.65
C ASN A 583 -10.77 -29.74 -2.80
N ASN A 584 -10.52 -29.02 -1.71
CA ASN A 584 -9.48 -27.98 -1.59
C ASN A 584 -8.53 -28.34 -0.41
N ARG A 585 -7.83 -27.35 0.15
CA ARG A 585 -6.87 -27.50 1.26
C ARG A 585 -7.29 -26.74 2.51
N PHE A 586 -8.59 -26.54 2.73
CA PHE A 586 -9.08 -25.91 3.95
C PHE A 586 -8.90 -26.82 5.16
N THR A 587 -8.43 -26.26 6.27
CA THR A 587 -8.16 -27.00 7.51
C THR A 587 -9.10 -26.63 8.64
N SER A 588 -9.68 -25.44 8.60
CA SER A 588 -10.49 -24.88 9.69
C SER A 588 -11.90 -24.51 9.22
N LEU A 589 -12.90 -25.26 9.69
CA LEU A 589 -14.30 -24.91 9.44
C LEU A 589 -14.69 -23.60 10.14
N ARG A 590 -14.17 -23.36 11.35
CA ARG A 590 -14.43 -22.13 12.12
C ARG A 590 -14.00 -20.88 11.36
N ARG A 591 -12.81 -20.90 10.75
CA ARG A 591 -12.31 -19.77 9.94
C ARG A 591 -13.19 -19.51 8.73
N ILE A 592 -13.64 -20.56 8.04
CA ILE A 592 -14.57 -20.43 6.91
C ILE A 592 -15.86 -19.79 7.38
N LEU A 593 -16.53 -20.35 8.38
CA LEU A 593 -17.81 -19.83 8.88
C LEU A 593 -17.67 -18.39 9.37
N GLY A 594 -16.63 -18.09 10.16
CA GLY A 594 -16.32 -16.74 10.61
C GLY A 594 -16.17 -15.73 9.47
N ALA A 595 -15.47 -16.12 8.39
CA ALA A 595 -15.29 -15.28 7.22
C ALA A 595 -16.56 -15.07 6.39
N LEU A 596 -17.44 -16.07 6.36
CA LEU A 596 -18.71 -16.02 5.63
C LEU A 596 -19.88 -15.47 6.45
N SER A 597 -19.67 -15.13 7.72
CA SER A 597 -20.72 -14.70 8.68
C SER A 597 -21.59 -13.53 8.17
N ASN A 598 -21.02 -12.66 7.33
CA ASN A 598 -21.72 -11.52 6.71
C ASN A 598 -22.61 -11.90 5.51
N LEU A 599 -22.55 -13.16 5.03
CA LEU A 599 -23.31 -13.61 3.87
C LEU A 599 -24.75 -13.99 4.24
N HIS A 600 -25.58 -12.98 4.47
CA HIS A 600 -26.99 -13.14 4.85
C HIS A 600 -27.87 -13.87 3.82
N ASN A 601 -27.37 -14.10 2.60
CA ASN A 601 -28.09 -14.82 1.55
C ASN A 601 -27.59 -16.26 1.34
N LEU A 602 -26.50 -16.67 2.01
CA LEU A 602 -25.88 -17.97 1.79
C LEU A 602 -26.77 -19.07 2.38
N LYS A 603 -27.23 -19.99 1.52
CA LYS A 603 -28.12 -21.12 1.88
C LYS A 603 -27.40 -22.46 1.91
N SER A 604 -26.37 -22.61 1.09
CA SER A 604 -25.62 -23.87 0.97
C SER A 604 -24.13 -23.63 0.89
N LEU A 605 -23.39 -24.39 1.71
CA LEU A 605 -21.94 -24.40 1.74
C LEU A 605 -21.43 -25.84 1.63
N ASP A 606 -20.66 -26.12 0.58
CA ASP A 606 -20.00 -27.41 0.41
C ASP A 606 -18.51 -27.26 0.69
N VAL A 607 -18.04 -27.88 1.77
CA VAL A 607 -16.62 -27.94 2.17
C VAL A 607 -16.13 -29.39 2.21
N SER A 608 -16.82 -30.29 1.50
CA SER A 608 -16.51 -31.71 1.46
C SER A 608 -15.09 -31.97 0.94
N ARG A 609 -14.50 -33.10 1.32
CA ARG A 609 -13.17 -33.53 0.87
C ARG A 609 -12.05 -32.51 1.10
N ASN A 610 -12.16 -31.72 2.16
CA ASN A 610 -11.09 -30.88 2.69
C ASN A 610 -10.43 -31.53 3.93
N PRO A 611 -9.17 -31.22 4.23
CA PRO A 611 -8.50 -31.68 5.45
C PRO A 611 -8.98 -30.95 6.73
N LEU A 612 -10.30 -30.82 6.93
CA LEU A 612 -10.89 -30.17 8.11
C LEU A 612 -10.60 -30.99 9.37
N ILE A 613 -9.98 -30.36 10.36
CA ILE A 613 -9.68 -30.96 11.66
C ILE A 613 -10.66 -30.48 12.74
N THR A 614 -10.78 -31.25 13.82
CA THR A 614 -11.56 -30.88 15.00
C THR A 614 -10.89 -29.74 15.75
N GLU A 615 -11.66 -28.72 16.14
CA GLU A 615 -11.18 -27.58 16.93
C GLU A 615 -11.80 -27.62 18.34
N GLU A 616 -11.01 -27.26 19.36
CA GLU A 616 -11.46 -27.11 20.74
C GLU A 616 -12.27 -25.80 20.90
N ASP A 617 -13.56 -25.95 21.24
CA ASP A 617 -14.57 -24.95 21.61
C ASP A 617 -14.97 -23.81 20.62
N GLU A 618 -16.29 -23.64 20.50
CA GLU A 618 -17.03 -22.55 19.83
C GLU A 618 -16.99 -22.48 18.29
N LEU A 619 -17.15 -23.64 17.64
CA LEU A 619 -17.28 -23.78 16.18
C LEU A 619 -18.41 -22.93 15.54
N PHE A 620 -19.47 -22.63 16.30
CA PHE A 620 -20.75 -22.16 15.77
C PHE A 620 -21.15 -20.72 16.15
N LYS A 621 -20.28 -19.93 16.79
CA LYS A 621 -20.62 -18.53 17.14
C LYS A 621 -20.80 -17.59 15.95
N ALA A 622 -20.35 -17.98 14.75
CA ALA A 622 -20.30 -17.12 13.57
C ALA A 622 -20.87 -17.80 12.31
N ILE A 623 -21.92 -18.63 12.44
CA ILE A 623 -22.59 -19.22 11.27
C ILE A 623 -23.29 -18.11 10.47
N PRO A 624 -23.18 -18.11 9.12
CA PRO A 624 -23.99 -17.23 8.28
C PRO A 624 -25.50 -17.44 8.57
N PRO A 625 -26.28 -16.36 8.80
CA PRO A 625 -27.59 -16.48 9.43
C PRO A 625 -28.66 -17.18 8.59
N SER A 626 -28.48 -17.29 7.29
CA SER A 626 -29.41 -17.97 6.37
C SER A 626 -28.92 -19.34 5.91
N LEU A 627 -27.83 -19.85 6.49
CA LEU A 627 -27.22 -21.11 6.06
C LEU A 627 -28.13 -22.29 6.43
N ILE A 628 -28.57 -23.04 5.42
CA ILE A 628 -29.50 -24.17 5.59
C ILE A 628 -28.74 -25.48 5.55
N THR A 629 -27.76 -25.58 4.66
CA THR A 629 -27.05 -26.84 4.39
C THR A 629 -25.54 -26.63 4.43
N ILE A 630 -24.86 -27.53 5.13
CA ILE A 630 -23.40 -27.66 5.05
C ILE A 630 -23.01 -29.09 4.70
N ASP A 631 -22.10 -29.25 3.75
CA ASP A 631 -21.54 -30.56 3.40
C ASP A 631 -20.09 -30.66 3.88
N ILE A 632 -19.82 -31.58 4.81
CA ILE A 632 -18.49 -31.88 5.34
C ILE A 632 -18.05 -33.30 4.98
N THR A 633 -18.71 -33.95 4.03
CA THR A 633 -18.47 -35.34 3.63
C THR A 633 -17.00 -35.59 3.27
N GLY A 634 -16.44 -36.73 3.71
CA GLY A 634 -15.06 -37.10 3.38
C GLY A 634 -13.98 -36.20 3.99
N THR A 635 -14.27 -35.52 5.11
CA THR A 635 -13.29 -34.75 5.89
C THR A 635 -12.89 -35.50 7.16
N PRO A 636 -11.70 -35.25 7.74
CA PRO A 636 -11.33 -35.82 9.05
C PRO A 636 -12.33 -35.46 10.16
N LEU A 637 -12.89 -34.25 10.14
CA LEU A 637 -13.96 -33.80 11.02
C LEU A 637 -15.25 -34.61 10.86
N ALA A 638 -15.67 -34.92 9.64
CA ALA A 638 -16.81 -35.82 9.43
C ALA A 638 -16.56 -37.21 10.01
N ALA A 639 -15.33 -37.73 9.85
CA ALA A 639 -14.96 -39.03 10.41
C ALA A 639 -14.94 -39.04 11.95
N SER A 640 -14.62 -37.92 12.62
CA SER A 640 -14.72 -37.84 14.09
C SER A 640 -16.19 -37.90 14.55
N PHE A 641 -17.10 -37.19 13.86
CA PHE A 641 -18.53 -37.28 14.18
C PHE A 641 -19.11 -38.69 13.99
N ILE A 642 -18.67 -39.41 12.94
CA ILE A 642 -19.09 -40.81 12.72
C ILE A 642 -18.55 -41.73 13.84
N LYS A 643 -17.31 -41.51 14.30
CA LYS A 643 -16.69 -42.32 15.37
C LYS A 643 -17.28 -42.05 16.76
N GLU A 644 -17.69 -40.81 17.04
CA GLU A 644 -18.28 -40.40 18.32
C GLU A 644 -19.78 -40.72 18.46
N GLY A 645 -20.39 -41.30 17.42
CA GLY A 645 -21.80 -41.69 17.34
C GLY A 645 -22.27 -42.80 18.30
N ASP A 646 -21.45 -43.22 19.28
CA ASP A 646 -21.91 -43.98 20.45
C ASP A 646 -22.57 -43.01 21.46
N ALA A 647 -23.82 -42.66 21.18
CA ALA A 647 -24.93 -42.11 22.02
C ALA A 647 -24.71 -40.98 23.05
N SER A 648 -23.52 -40.75 23.62
CA SER A 648 -23.29 -39.78 24.72
C SER A 648 -22.73 -38.42 24.28
N SER A 649 -22.23 -38.32 23.05
CA SER A 649 -21.53 -37.12 22.53
C SER A 649 -22.42 -36.22 21.64
N LEU A 650 -23.47 -36.81 21.05
CA LEU A 650 -24.44 -36.10 20.19
C LEU A 650 -25.22 -35.01 20.93
N SER A 651 -25.50 -35.21 22.23
CA SER A 651 -26.21 -34.24 23.07
C SER A 651 -25.43 -32.93 23.29
N THR A 652 -24.10 -32.98 23.27
CA THR A 652 -23.24 -31.79 23.44
C THR A 652 -23.27 -30.91 22.20
N TYR A 653 -23.33 -31.52 21.01
CA TYR A 653 -23.39 -30.81 19.74
C TYR A 653 -24.81 -30.34 19.39
N GLU A 654 -25.85 -31.13 19.70
CA GLU A 654 -27.26 -30.68 19.62
C GLU A 654 -27.52 -29.47 20.55
N GLY A 655 -26.98 -29.49 21.77
CA GLY A 655 -27.11 -28.38 22.73
C GLY A 655 -26.45 -27.07 22.31
N LEU A 656 -25.33 -27.12 21.59
CA LEU A 656 -24.65 -25.92 21.04
C LEU A 656 -25.38 -25.34 19.82
N LEU A 657 -26.01 -26.20 19.00
CA LEU A 657 -26.74 -25.83 17.78
C LEU A 657 -28.13 -25.24 18.06
N HIS A 658 -28.75 -25.57 19.20
CA HIS A 658 -30.03 -24.99 19.63
C HIS A 658 -30.00 -23.48 19.88
N THR A 659 -28.83 -22.84 19.89
CA THR A 659 -28.70 -21.42 20.26
C THR A 659 -28.88 -20.44 19.10
N HIS A 660 -28.76 -20.85 17.82
CA HIS A 660 -28.77 -19.91 16.70
C HIS A 660 -29.49 -20.44 15.43
N CYS A 661 -30.76 -20.02 15.28
CA CYS A 661 -31.59 -19.93 14.06
C CYS A 661 -31.75 -21.15 13.11
N GLY A 662 -32.96 -21.74 13.08
CA GLY A 662 -33.52 -22.46 11.92
C GLY A 662 -33.12 -23.93 11.73
N VAL A 663 -33.81 -24.64 10.81
CA VAL A 663 -33.51 -26.04 10.43
C VAL A 663 -32.17 -26.08 9.69
N PHE A 664 -31.13 -26.56 10.36
CA PHE A 664 -29.77 -26.70 9.83
C PHE A 664 -29.49 -28.16 9.52
N SER A 665 -29.09 -28.48 8.28
CA SER A 665 -28.75 -29.85 7.87
C SER A 665 -27.27 -29.97 7.55
N MET A 666 -26.60 -30.86 8.28
CA MET A 666 -25.20 -31.22 8.06
C MET A 666 -25.14 -32.58 7.34
N ARG A 667 -24.53 -32.61 6.16
CA ARG A 667 -24.26 -33.86 5.43
C ARG A 667 -22.92 -34.43 5.85
N ILE A 668 -22.97 -35.69 6.32
CA ILE A 668 -21.81 -36.45 6.80
C ILE A 668 -21.84 -37.81 6.09
N GLY A 669 -20.70 -38.22 5.52
CA GLY A 669 -20.57 -39.51 4.84
C GLY A 669 -19.10 -39.89 4.61
N ASP A 670 -18.85 -41.18 4.46
CA ASP A 670 -17.52 -41.73 4.19
C ASP A 670 -17.16 -41.62 2.70
N ALA A 671 -15.92 -41.22 2.40
CA ALA A 671 -15.42 -41.01 1.04
C ALA A 671 -15.21 -42.31 0.23
N SER A 672 -15.53 -43.48 0.78
CA SER A 672 -15.21 -44.80 0.21
C SER A 672 -16.11 -45.26 -0.95
N GLY A 673 -17.12 -44.48 -1.37
CA GLY A 673 -18.13 -44.92 -2.33
C GLY A 673 -17.97 -44.47 -3.80
N ILE A 674 -17.00 -43.62 -4.17
CA ILE A 674 -16.95 -43.05 -5.54
C ILE A 674 -15.62 -43.41 -6.20
N SER A 675 -15.53 -44.65 -6.69
CA SER A 675 -14.54 -45.05 -7.69
C SER A 675 -15.24 -45.41 -9.01
N LYS A 676 -14.63 -44.97 -10.11
CA LYS A 676 -15.10 -45.03 -11.50
C LYS A 676 -15.76 -46.37 -11.87
N SER A 677 -17.04 -46.37 -12.23
CA SER A 677 -17.58 -47.28 -13.26
C SER A 677 -18.86 -46.71 -13.89
N ARG A 678 -18.98 -46.89 -15.20
CA ARG A 678 -20.16 -46.57 -16.04
C ARG A 678 -21.27 -47.62 -15.79
N PRO A 679 -22.52 -47.35 -16.21
CA PRO A 679 -23.72 -47.83 -15.56
C PRO A 679 -24.04 -49.26 -15.96
N GLU A 680 -24.24 -50.13 -14.98
CA GLU A 680 -25.11 -51.28 -15.12
C GLU A 680 -25.63 -51.65 -13.73
N SER A 681 -26.92 -51.97 -13.69
CA SER A 681 -27.75 -52.25 -12.53
C SER A 681 -27.08 -53.12 -11.47
N ALA A 682 -26.86 -52.57 -10.28
CA ALA A 682 -26.83 -53.32 -9.03
C ALA A 682 -26.99 -52.37 -7.84
N ASP A 683 -27.97 -52.67 -6.98
CA ASP A 683 -28.15 -52.08 -5.67
C ASP A 683 -26.83 -52.10 -4.87
N VAL A 684 -26.29 -50.91 -4.57
CA VAL A 684 -25.27 -50.71 -3.53
C VAL A 684 -25.79 -49.63 -2.60
N THR A 685 -26.28 -50.07 -1.45
CA THR A 685 -26.69 -49.25 -0.31
C THR A 685 -25.45 -48.59 0.33
N GLY A 686 -25.08 -47.41 -0.17
CA GLY A 686 -24.18 -46.52 0.53
C GLY A 686 -24.92 -45.82 1.68
N CYS A 687 -24.44 -45.96 2.91
CA CYS A 687 -24.97 -45.23 4.07
C CYS A 687 -24.71 -43.72 3.93
N GLU A 688 -25.59 -43.00 3.25
CA GLU A 688 -25.77 -41.56 3.47
C GLU A 688 -26.44 -41.37 4.84
N THR A 689 -25.69 -40.92 5.83
CA THR A 689 -26.27 -40.52 7.11
C THR A 689 -26.64 -39.04 7.03
N LYS A 690 -27.90 -38.75 6.69
CA LYS A 690 -28.45 -37.40 6.83
C LYS A 690 -28.80 -37.19 8.30
N VAL A 691 -28.03 -36.36 8.98
CA VAL A 691 -28.41 -35.86 10.30
C VAL A 691 -29.44 -34.74 10.05
N PHE A 692 -30.70 -35.03 10.32
CA PHE A 692 -31.80 -34.07 10.29
C PHE A 692 -31.98 -33.51 11.70
N LEU A 693 -31.82 -32.20 11.87
CA LEU A 693 -32.06 -31.51 13.14
C LEU A 693 -33.41 -30.80 13.02
N GLU A 694 -34.45 -31.38 13.64
CA GLU A 694 -35.81 -30.83 13.64
C GLU A 694 -36.09 -29.95 14.87
N ARG A 695 -36.95 -28.96 14.66
CA ARG A 695 -37.46 -27.98 15.61
C ARG A 695 -38.41 -28.64 16.61
N SER A 696 -38.15 -28.58 17.91
CA SER A 696 -39.20 -28.76 18.93
C SER A 696 -39.72 -27.38 19.36
N ASP A 697 -40.97 -27.06 19.00
CA ASP A 697 -41.67 -25.88 19.51
C ASP A 697 -42.03 -26.08 20.99
N THR A 698 -41.28 -25.45 21.89
CA THR A 698 -41.74 -25.02 23.22
C THR A 698 -40.99 -23.78 23.68
#